data_AF-A0A386PSX1-F1
#
_entry.id   AF-A0A386PSX1-F1
#
_cell.length_a   1.000
_cell.length_b   1.000
_cell.length_c   1.000
_cell.angle_alpha   90.00
_cell.angle_beta   90.00
_cell.angle_gamma   90.00
#
_symmetry.space_group_name_H-M   'P 1'
#
loop_
_entity.id
_entity.type
_entity.pdbx_description
1 polymer ?
#
loop_
_entity_poly.entity_id
_entity_poly.type
_entity_poly.pdbx_seq_one_letter_code
_entity_poly.pdbx_strand_id
1 'polypeptide(L)'
;MRFNQLKKNPNAIIRKKLYKKGKCWVVASLLAFASGLIFLGASGFSVQADVTNSETQSQSVASVNEAQQKKVTSTDDNQTTGTKMPMSSNTSAGEQQQVTAEQTSNEAHSTSSTGSTDSTGSTDSADDEQQPIENTDTTPDDSSTGTETQQTVIKDYNPNADFVDNTNNYYMSGTDYTIPDAQVPDKIKQEGIYQRGMDGTSPYFITNENNLYFLDGTLDNNYGYKKLWGDQDLKNHILKLDTSLAKNKVYLPTDSEYIFSNLGHTNNRDDQMIVSVDLSKVDTTHVTSMDSMFRSSSIRELDLTSFNTANVFNMNFMFGGLNNSSWTEPDQMIANNYPPCNLKVSQNFVGSGLTDEGGVYDMFESANITGLRKFDFKLNPKVTDISNMFFGINANEIVVPSMDTSHVKDWDTMFSYSLVKYMDISQLDMSGNSGNNAFFDDSYIGKITLGPGNKFGNEDTLPITLKDGEKAAAPYQWISIQSNGVVDSPEKALTFYAKPQNGADGLAKYYDGSGKTGVKTFVPDVDITDKVTLNVPTTVDGKADENVTYPDLYGKVGIPITLDVPEKEGYQADKKTITATVTNNGITTDDVINYTKIPTGGTGGTQQNIFISDRPQSATTPQRISIYPDQGSVTLYKQEGQKFVPITNRELAAGSDWYYDKVAHVGSENSDMKYYRVSTNEWVRANQAYLYQPNKVIIRTKAGAPKQLIHAEGTLATSRMISPNTDWYSDLIGDLGEGQYYRVATNEFVNKADVTVIRNA
;
A
#
# COMPACT_ATOMS: atom_id res chain seq x y z
N MET A 1 16.92 30.88 -63.94
CA MET A 1 17.29 32.32 -63.81
C MET A 1 18.29 32.46 -62.66
N ARG A 2 19.00 33.59 -62.53
CA ARG A 2 20.08 33.73 -61.52
C ARG A 2 19.52 33.97 -60.10
N PHE A 3 20.03 33.24 -59.12
CA PHE A 3 20.24 33.74 -57.77
C PHE A 3 21.63 33.32 -57.30
N ASN A 4 22.38 34.24 -56.68
CA ASN A 4 23.77 34.01 -56.27
C ASN A 4 23.86 33.47 -54.84
N GLN A 5 24.92 32.69 -54.61
CA GLN A 5 25.20 32.01 -53.36
C GLN A 5 25.95 32.91 -52.38
N LEU A 6 25.59 32.87 -51.08
CA LEU A 6 26.38 33.48 -50.00
C LEU A 6 26.97 32.41 -49.07
N LYS A 7 28.22 32.03 -49.42
CA LYS A 7 29.32 31.45 -48.61
C LYS A 7 28.97 30.53 -47.41
N LYS A 8 29.42 29.28 -47.51
CA LYS A 8 29.68 28.39 -46.36
C LYS A 8 30.60 29.05 -45.32
N ASN A 9 30.43 28.67 -44.05
CA ASN A 9 31.55 28.60 -43.10
C ASN A 9 31.80 27.11 -42.75
N PRO A 10 32.95 26.52 -43.15
CA PRO A 10 33.21 25.09 -42.93
C PRO A 10 34.04 24.86 -41.65
N ASN A 11 33.53 24.02 -40.73
CA ASN A 11 34.23 23.09 -39.81
C ASN A 11 33.46 22.92 -38.49
N ALA A 12 32.54 21.95 -38.45
CA ALA A 12 32.02 21.37 -37.22
C ALA A 12 32.26 19.85 -37.28
N ILE A 13 33.43 19.40 -36.83
CA ILE A 13 33.78 17.96 -36.80
C ILE A 13 33.09 17.32 -35.57
N ILE A 14 31.81 16.96 -35.72
CA ILE A 14 31.07 16.25 -34.67
C ILE A 14 31.57 14.80 -34.61
N ARG A 15 32.57 14.54 -33.76
CA ARG A 15 33.02 13.18 -33.42
C ARG A 15 31.97 12.48 -32.54
N LYS A 16 30.90 11.98 -33.16
CA LYS A 16 29.90 11.13 -32.47
C LYS A 16 30.58 9.86 -31.96
N LYS A 17 30.60 9.63 -30.64
CA LYS A 17 31.01 8.33 -30.07
C LYS A 17 29.90 7.32 -30.34
N LEU A 18 30.24 6.25 -31.04
CA LEU A 18 29.41 5.07 -31.24
C LEU A 18 29.71 4.06 -30.13
N TYR A 19 28.69 3.60 -29.42
CA TYR A 19 28.81 2.54 -28.42
C TYR A 19 28.21 1.24 -28.96
N LYS A 20 28.92 0.13 -28.76
CA LYS A 20 28.51 -1.21 -29.18
C LYS A 20 28.08 -2.02 -27.95
N LYS A 21 26.84 -2.55 -27.96
CA LYS A 21 26.37 -3.54 -26.98
C LYS A 21 25.77 -4.72 -27.74
N GLY A 22 26.40 -5.89 -27.65
CA GLY A 22 26.04 -7.05 -28.47
C GLY A 22 26.21 -6.80 -29.97
N LYS A 23 25.18 -7.13 -30.76
CA LYS A 23 25.14 -6.93 -32.22
C LYS A 23 24.75 -5.51 -32.65
N CYS A 24 24.30 -4.65 -31.73
CA CYS A 24 23.77 -3.32 -32.06
C CYS A 24 24.74 -2.18 -31.75
N TRP A 25 24.62 -1.11 -32.53
CA TRP A 25 25.33 0.15 -32.36
C TRP A 25 24.35 1.26 -31.94
N VAL A 26 24.71 2.03 -30.92
CA VAL A 26 23.90 3.16 -30.44
C VAL A 26 24.68 4.46 -30.53
N VAL A 27 24.01 5.51 -31.00
CA VAL A 27 24.51 6.88 -31.03
C VAL A 27 23.87 7.64 -29.87
N ALA A 28 24.68 8.09 -28.91
CA ALA A 28 24.21 8.97 -27.85
C ALA A 28 24.17 10.43 -28.35
N SER A 29 23.03 11.10 -28.18
CA SER A 29 22.85 12.54 -28.39
C SER A 29 22.02 13.13 -27.26
N LEU A 30 22.49 14.24 -26.69
CA LEU A 30 21.86 14.93 -25.57
C LEU A 30 20.94 16.06 -26.04
N LEU A 31 19.80 16.18 -25.35
CA LEU A 31 19.00 17.38 -25.07
C LEU A 31 18.13 18.06 -26.15
N ALA A 32 17.12 18.74 -25.60
CA ALA A 32 16.23 19.79 -26.12
C ALA A 32 14.95 19.40 -26.90
N PHE A 33 13.81 19.86 -26.36
CA PHE A 33 12.49 19.93 -27.01
C PHE A 33 12.39 21.14 -27.95
N ALA A 34 11.53 21.03 -28.97
CA ALA A 34 10.88 22.18 -29.63
C ALA A 34 9.50 21.76 -30.17
N SER A 35 8.54 22.69 -30.16
CA SER A 35 7.13 22.51 -30.49
C SER A 35 6.81 22.47 -32.00
N GLY A 36 5.74 21.77 -32.42
CA GLY A 36 5.01 22.09 -33.67
C GLY A 36 4.34 20.92 -34.39
N LEU A 37 3.06 21.10 -34.76
CA LEU A 37 2.21 20.14 -35.50
C LEU A 37 2.74 19.81 -36.90
N ILE A 38 2.36 18.63 -37.46
CA ILE A 38 1.57 18.50 -38.71
C ILE A 38 1.19 17.02 -39.05
N PHE A 39 -0.12 16.81 -39.23
CA PHE A 39 -0.88 15.81 -40.06
C PHE A 39 -0.60 14.29 -40.10
N LEU A 40 -1.71 13.55 -39.91
CA LEU A 40 -2.23 12.34 -40.59
C LEU A 40 -1.29 11.31 -41.26
N GLY A 41 -1.56 10.02 -40.96
CA GLY A 41 -1.95 9.09 -42.04
C GLY A 41 -1.16 7.77 -42.24
N ALA A 42 -1.62 6.71 -41.57
CA ALA A 42 -1.65 5.30 -42.01
C ALA A 42 -0.38 4.54 -42.50
N SER A 43 -0.42 3.20 -42.28
CA SER A 43 0.48 2.16 -42.82
C SER A 43 1.99 2.27 -42.50
N GLY A 44 2.54 1.24 -41.86
CA GLY A 44 3.95 1.14 -41.52
C GLY A 44 4.80 0.38 -42.55
N PHE A 45 6.11 0.36 -42.32
CA PHE A 45 7.04 -0.56 -42.96
C PHE A 45 7.95 -1.20 -41.90
N SER A 46 7.96 -2.53 -41.86
CA SER A 46 9.01 -3.30 -41.20
C SER A 46 10.24 -3.37 -42.10
N VAL A 47 11.42 -3.46 -41.49
CA VAL A 47 12.68 -3.78 -42.19
C VAL A 47 13.36 -4.91 -41.42
N GLN A 48 13.10 -6.14 -41.83
CA GLN A 48 13.95 -7.27 -41.45
C GLN A 48 15.22 -7.25 -42.32
N ALA A 49 16.36 -7.56 -41.72
CA ALA A 49 17.57 -7.90 -42.44
C ALA A 49 17.62 -9.43 -42.57
N ASP A 50 17.61 -9.92 -43.81
CA ASP A 50 17.63 -11.35 -44.15
C ASP A 50 19.03 -11.96 -43.95
N VAL A 51 19.08 -13.21 -43.48
CA VAL A 51 20.25 -14.10 -43.51
C VAL A 51 19.72 -15.53 -43.70
N THR A 52 20.17 -16.20 -44.76
CA THR A 52 19.56 -17.41 -45.33
C THR A 52 20.30 -18.72 -45.00
N ASN A 53 19.58 -19.83 -45.21
CA ASN A 53 20.01 -21.24 -45.25
C ASN A 53 20.34 -21.91 -43.89
N SER A 54 20.06 -23.22 -43.67
CA SER A 54 19.45 -24.23 -44.57
C SER A 54 18.79 -25.38 -43.77
N GLU A 55 17.76 -25.99 -44.36
CA GLU A 55 17.32 -27.42 -44.20
C GLU A 55 16.85 -27.90 -42.78
N THR A 56 15.95 -28.88 -42.61
CA THR A 56 15.21 -29.79 -43.54
C THR A 56 13.87 -30.25 -42.92
N GLN A 57 12.82 -30.46 -43.76
CA GLN A 57 11.69 -31.44 -43.63
C GLN A 57 10.83 -31.53 -42.32
N SER A 58 9.54 -31.87 -42.33
CA SER A 58 8.67 -32.45 -43.38
C SER A 58 7.16 -32.12 -43.20
N GLN A 59 6.32 -32.64 -44.13
CA GLN A 59 4.84 -32.50 -44.24
C GLN A 59 4.07 -33.18 -43.06
N SER A 60 2.75 -33.02 -42.82
CA SER A 60 1.56 -32.76 -43.67
C SER A 60 0.48 -31.91 -42.91
N VAL A 61 -0.49 -31.16 -43.49
CA VAL A 61 -1.45 -31.37 -44.61
C VAL A 61 -2.51 -32.45 -44.22
N ALA A 62 -3.85 -32.25 -44.26
CA ALA A 62 -4.73 -31.20 -44.84
C ALA A 62 -6.07 -30.99 -44.07
N SER A 63 -6.84 -29.95 -44.49
CA SER A 63 -8.34 -29.78 -44.46
C SER A 63 -9.15 -30.10 -43.19
N VAL A 64 -9.93 -29.21 -42.57
CA VAL A 64 -11.02 -28.32 -43.06
C VAL A 64 -12.26 -29.08 -43.55
N ASN A 65 -13.35 -29.08 -42.77
CA ASN A 65 -14.62 -28.43 -43.16
C ASN A 65 -15.64 -28.25 -42.01
N GLU A 66 -16.67 -27.45 -42.27
CA GLU A 66 -17.76 -27.06 -41.35
C GLU A 66 -18.96 -28.04 -41.36
N ALA A 67 -19.79 -28.07 -40.30
CA ALA A 67 -21.26 -27.96 -40.40
C ALA A 67 -22.04 -28.07 -39.05
N GLN A 68 -22.57 -26.93 -38.60
CA GLN A 68 -23.87 -26.68 -37.95
C GLN A 68 -24.78 -27.82 -37.39
N GLN A 69 -25.26 -27.59 -36.15
CA GLN A 69 -26.59 -27.97 -35.58
C GLN A 69 -26.83 -29.50 -35.35
N LYS A 70 -27.70 -29.95 -34.41
CA LYS A 70 -28.91 -29.34 -33.84
C LYS A 70 -29.26 -29.88 -32.43
N LYS A 71 -29.98 -29.08 -31.63
CA LYS A 71 -30.58 -29.35 -30.30
C LYS A 71 -31.74 -30.36 -30.37
N VAL A 72 -31.96 -31.18 -29.30
CA VAL A 72 -33.27 -31.53 -28.64
C VAL A 72 -33.18 -32.79 -27.72
N THR A 73 -33.47 -32.61 -26.41
CA THR A 73 -34.06 -33.52 -25.34
C THR A 73 -33.79 -35.04 -25.28
N SER A 74 -33.76 -35.73 -24.12
CA SER A 74 -33.80 -35.37 -22.67
C SER A 74 -33.62 -36.65 -21.79
N THR A 75 -33.62 -36.49 -20.44
CA THR A 75 -34.09 -37.47 -19.40
C THR A 75 -33.35 -38.83 -19.28
N ASP A 76 -32.95 -39.35 -18.10
CA ASP A 76 -33.07 -38.92 -16.68
C ASP A 76 -31.95 -39.53 -15.79
N ASP A 77 -31.78 -38.98 -14.58
CA ASP A 77 -31.18 -39.51 -13.32
C ASP A 77 -29.77 -40.16 -13.32
N ASN A 78 -28.92 -40.00 -12.29
CA ASN A 78 -29.20 -39.84 -10.85
C ASN A 78 -28.13 -38.99 -10.10
N GLN A 79 -28.42 -38.61 -8.85
CA GLN A 79 -27.54 -37.94 -7.87
C GLN A 79 -26.44 -38.90 -7.35
N THR A 80 -25.32 -38.50 -6.72
CA THR A 80 -25.07 -37.65 -5.52
C THR A 80 -23.56 -37.29 -5.45
N THR A 81 -22.98 -36.41 -4.60
CA THR A 81 -23.41 -35.28 -3.75
C THR A 81 -22.17 -34.42 -3.46
N GLY A 82 -22.30 -33.10 -3.31
CA GLY A 82 -21.22 -32.23 -2.85
C GLY A 82 -21.73 -31.19 -1.85
N THR A 83 -21.07 -31.06 -0.69
CA THR A 83 -21.57 -30.26 0.44
C THR A 83 -20.96 -28.86 0.43
N LYS A 84 -21.77 -27.81 0.16
CA LYS A 84 -21.45 -26.43 0.55
C LYS A 84 -22.33 -26.03 1.73
N MET A 85 -21.76 -25.40 2.75
CA MET A 85 -22.52 -24.74 3.81
C MET A 85 -22.96 -23.34 3.37
N PRO A 86 -24.19 -22.90 3.70
CA PRO A 86 -24.65 -21.54 3.46
C PRO A 86 -24.55 -20.67 4.72
N MET A 87 -24.38 -19.36 4.54
CA MET A 87 -24.92 -18.36 5.47
C MET A 87 -25.91 -17.46 4.73
N SER A 88 -27.00 -17.10 5.40
CA SER A 88 -28.09 -16.31 4.82
C SER A 88 -27.94 -14.85 5.18
N SER A 89 -28.02 -13.97 4.18
CA SER A 89 -28.45 -12.60 4.42
C SER A 89 -29.95 -12.54 4.68
N ASN A 90 -30.40 -11.54 5.44
CA ASN A 90 -31.63 -10.81 5.12
C ASN A 90 -31.73 -9.51 5.93
N THR A 91 -32.06 -8.42 5.26
CA THR A 91 -32.25 -7.09 5.86
C THR A 91 -33.68 -6.63 5.61
N SER A 92 -34.38 -6.20 6.65
CA SER A 92 -35.66 -5.49 6.50
C SER A 92 -35.93 -4.61 7.71
N ALA A 93 -36.49 -3.43 7.47
CA ALA A 93 -36.90 -2.46 8.49
C ALA A 93 -38.31 -1.95 8.14
N GLY A 94 -39.16 -1.69 9.13
CA GLY A 94 -40.50 -1.17 8.85
C GLY A 94 -41.53 -1.27 9.98
N GLU A 95 -41.38 -0.40 10.98
CA GLU A 95 -42.49 0.31 11.66
C GLU A 95 -43.61 -0.38 12.48
N GLN A 96 -43.99 0.38 13.53
CA GLN A 96 -45.31 0.52 14.18
C GLN A 96 -45.82 -0.45 15.28
N GLN A 97 -46.08 0.20 16.44
CA GLN A 97 -47.23 0.09 17.35
C GLN A 97 -47.30 -0.94 18.50
N GLN A 98 -47.10 -0.37 19.70
CA GLN A 98 -48.04 -0.34 20.85
C GLN A 98 -48.32 -1.61 21.70
N VAL A 99 -47.99 -1.50 23.00
CA VAL A 99 -48.60 -2.12 24.22
C VAL A 99 -48.74 -3.68 24.24
N THR A 100 -48.64 -4.39 25.37
CA THR A 100 -48.89 -4.06 26.79
C THR A 100 -48.10 -5.02 27.70
N ALA A 101 -48.15 -4.78 29.02
CA ALA A 101 -48.04 -5.77 30.09
C ALA A 101 -46.70 -6.55 30.17
N GLU A 102 -45.77 -6.15 31.03
CA GLU A 102 -45.78 -6.39 32.50
C GLU A 102 -45.19 -7.76 32.90
N GLN A 103 -44.18 -7.68 33.77
CA GLN A 103 -44.06 -8.40 35.04
C GLN A 103 -44.01 -9.94 35.06
N THR A 104 -43.22 -10.60 35.91
CA THR A 104 -42.19 -10.21 36.89
C THR A 104 -41.48 -11.49 37.34
N SER A 105 -40.29 -11.37 37.96
CA SER A 105 -39.82 -12.21 39.08
C SER A 105 -39.60 -13.73 38.85
N ASN A 106 -38.71 -14.42 39.56
CA ASN A 106 -37.62 -14.01 40.45
C ASN A 106 -36.59 -15.17 40.52
N GLU A 107 -35.47 -14.93 41.21
CA GLU A 107 -34.74 -15.87 42.10
C GLU A 107 -34.99 -17.38 41.84
N ALA A 108 -34.10 -18.12 41.19
CA ALA A 108 -32.79 -18.56 41.68
C ALA A 108 -32.82 -19.27 43.05
N HIS A 109 -32.68 -20.60 43.09
CA HIS A 109 -31.70 -21.28 43.98
C HIS A 109 -31.41 -22.76 43.68
N SER A 110 -30.20 -23.17 44.06
CA SER A 110 -29.72 -24.51 44.50
C SER A 110 -30.25 -25.81 43.86
N THR A 111 -29.37 -26.43 43.06
CA THR A 111 -28.84 -27.80 43.27
C THR A 111 -29.49 -28.74 44.30
N SER A 112 -29.90 -29.95 43.89
CA SER A 112 -29.38 -31.22 44.46
C SER A 112 -29.80 -32.46 43.62
N SER A 113 -29.12 -33.58 43.84
CA SER A 113 -29.13 -34.84 43.07
C SER A 113 -30.22 -35.87 43.44
N THR A 114 -30.74 -36.62 42.45
CA THR A 114 -31.12 -38.07 42.46
C THR A 114 -31.60 -38.48 41.04
N GLY A 115 -31.49 -39.71 40.52
CA GLY A 115 -30.80 -40.94 40.99
C GLY A 115 -31.52 -42.25 40.60
N SER A 116 -30.91 -43.11 39.74
CA SER A 116 -31.41 -44.44 39.28
C SER A 116 -32.72 -44.45 38.44
N THR A 117 -33.13 -45.50 37.70
CA THR A 117 -32.56 -46.82 37.28
C THR A 117 -32.41 -46.85 35.71
N ASP A 118 -32.19 -47.92 34.92
CA ASP A 118 -32.34 -49.38 35.06
C ASP A 118 -31.48 -50.19 34.04
N SER A 119 -31.59 -51.53 34.03
CA SER A 119 -30.65 -52.46 33.36
C SER A 119 -31.23 -53.36 32.24
N THR A 120 -30.39 -53.80 31.29
CA THR A 120 -30.41 -55.07 30.49
C THR A 120 -29.37 -54.98 29.33
N GLY A 121 -28.70 -56.04 28.85
CA GLY A 121 -28.51 -57.40 29.37
C GLY A 121 -28.34 -58.51 28.31
N SER A 122 -27.11 -58.77 27.82
CA SER A 122 -26.59 -59.98 27.09
C SER A 122 -25.05 -59.81 26.87
N THR A 123 -24.08 -60.71 27.15
CA THR A 123 -23.82 -62.15 26.84
C THR A 123 -23.41 -62.41 25.37
N ASP A 124 -22.33 -63.11 24.99
CA ASP A 124 -21.12 -63.70 25.66
C ASP A 124 -19.91 -63.48 24.68
N SER A 125 -18.63 -63.90 24.82
CA SER A 125 -17.83 -64.95 25.53
C SER A 125 -16.35 -64.44 25.62
N ALA A 126 -15.27 -65.14 26.04
CA ALA A 126 -14.92 -66.25 26.94
C ALA A 126 -13.62 -66.94 26.43
N ASP A 127 -12.57 -67.00 27.27
CA ASP A 127 -11.41 -67.93 27.37
C ASP A 127 -10.45 -68.16 26.15
N ASP A 128 -9.17 -68.56 26.28
CA ASP A 128 -8.24 -68.73 27.44
C ASP A 128 -6.88 -68.06 27.05
N GLU A 129 -5.62 -68.38 27.40
CA GLU A 129 -4.92 -69.47 28.14
C GLU A 129 -3.75 -68.86 28.98
N GLN A 130 -2.70 -69.63 29.33
CA GLN A 130 -1.84 -69.36 30.50
C GLN A 130 -0.34 -69.04 30.22
N GLN A 131 0.22 -68.15 31.06
CA GLN A 131 1.47 -68.22 31.86
C GLN A 131 2.52 -69.32 31.51
N PRO A 132 3.85 -69.10 31.67
CA PRO A 132 4.39 -68.68 32.99
C PRO A 132 5.69 -67.84 33.11
N ILE A 133 5.73 -67.01 34.16
CA ILE A 133 6.75 -66.91 35.23
C ILE A 133 8.26 -66.88 34.84
N GLU A 134 8.95 -65.79 35.20
CA GLU A 134 9.99 -65.87 36.26
C GLU A 134 10.04 -64.58 37.11
N ASN A 135 10.14 -64.75 38.44
CA ASN A 135 10.12 -63.67 39.43
C ASN A 135 11.52 -63.42 39.99
N THR A 136 11.78 -62.19 40.44
CA THR A 136 12.41 -62.02 41.75
C THR A 136 11.95 -60.71 42.39
N ASP A 137 11.45 -60.81 43.61
CA ASP A 137 10.87 -59.70 44.39
C ASP A 137 11.79 -59.39 45.58
N THR A 138 12.04 -58.11 45.87
CA THR A 138 12.58 -57.62 47.16
C THR A 138 12.38 -56.11 47.34
N THR A 139 11.27 -55.71 47.96
CA THR A 139 11.08 -54.49 48.77
C THR A 139 10.06 -54.81 49.89
N PRO A 140 9.86 -54.01 50.96
CA PRO A 140 10.47 -52.72 51.36
C PRO A 140 11.30 -52.92 52.68
N ASP A 141 11.59 -51.98 53.59
CA ASP A 141 11.22 -50.56 53.78
C ASP A 141 12.28 -49.86 54.69
N ASP A 142 12.54 -48.56 54.49
CA ASP A 142 12.40 -47.49 55.49
C ASP A 142 12.68 -46.12 54.86
N SER A 143 12.02 -45.12 55.39
CA SER A 143 11.92 -43.72 55.01
C SER A 143 13.23 -42.92 54.88
N SER A 144 13.30 -42.07 53.84
CA SER A 144 13.58 -40.65 54.04
C SER A 144 13.04 -39.79 52.88
N THR A 145 12.78 -38.51 53.19
CA THR A 145 12.13 -37.53 52.32
C THR A 145 13.03 -36.96 51.23
N GLY A 146 12.49 -36.76 50.03
CA GLY A 146 13.00 -35.79 49.05
C GLY A 146 13.45 -36.37 47.72
N THR A 147 12.56 -36.39 46.72
CA THR A 147 12.94 -36.55 45.31
C THR A 147 13.43 -35.21 44.76
N GLU A 148 14.67 -34.86 45.06
CA GLU A 148 15.43 -33.92 44.22
C GLU A 148 15.68 -34.59 42.86
N THR A 149 15.40 -33.91 41.74
CA THR A 149 15.78 -34.43 40.42
C THR A 149 17.29 -34.38 40.27
N GLN A 150 17.90 -35.53 39.96
CA GLN A 150 19.36 -35.63 39.81
C GLN A 150 19.81 -34.97 38.52
N GLN A 151 20.12 -33.68 38.60
CA GLN A 151 20.66 -32.90 37.49
C GLN A 151 21.95 -33.54 36.95
N THR A 152 21.95 -33.83 35.66
CA THR A 152 23.10 -34.41 34.96
C THR A 152 24.08 -33.31 34.55
N VAL A 153 25.39 -33.57 34.60
CA VAL A 153 26.42 -32.59 34.21
C VAL A 153 26.95 -32.92 32.81
N ILE A 154 26.71 -32.03 31.85
CA ILE A 154 27.29 -32.16 30.50
C ILE A 154 28.74 -31.69 30.56
N LYS A 155 29.65 -32.64 30.78
CA LYS A 155 31.09 -32.36 30.91
C LYS A 155 31.71 -31.89 29.58
N ASP A 156 31.25 -32.48 28.50
CA ASP A 156 31.89 -32.41 27.18
C ASP A 156 31.06 -31.58 26.17
N TYR A 157 30.46 -30.46 26.62
CA TYR A 157 29.85 -29.51 25.70
C TYR A 157 30.90 -29.01 24.68
N ASN A 158 30.73 -29.42 23.43
CA ASN A 158 31.61 -29.06 22.33
C ASN A 158 30.98 -27.89 21.54
N PRO A 159 31.43 -26.64 21.71
CA PRO A 159 30.95 -25.53 20.89
C PRO A 159 31.37 -25.62 19.42
N ASN A 160 32.21 -26.58 19.06
CA ASN A 160 32.60 -26.91 17.68
C ASN A 160 31.98 -28.25 17.25
N ALA A 161 30.74 -28.52 17.66
CA ALA A 161 29.97 -29.63 17.10
C ALA A 161 29.51 -29.25 15.69
N ASP A 162 29.76 -30.14 14.72
CA ASP A 162 29.10 -30.10 13.42
C ASP A 162 27.59 -30.37 13.59
N PHE A 163 26.79 -30.07 12.56
CA PHE A 163 25.36 -30.43 12.55
C PHE A 163 25.17 -31.94 12.74
N VAL A 164 24.32 -32.31 13.70
CA VAL A 164 23.81 -33.66 13.88
C VAL A 164 22.30 -33.61 13.90
N ASP A 165 21.65 -34.35 12.99
CA ASP A 165 20.22 -34.63 13.05
C ASP A 165 19.98 -35.73 14.11
N ASN A 166 19.69 -35.29 15.33
CA ASN A 166 19.35 -36.12 16.48
C ASN A 166 17.90 -35.91 16.96
N THR A 167 17.12 -35.08 16.26
CA THR A 167 15.70 -34.81 16.54
C THR A 167 14.77 -36.00 16.35
N ASN A 168 15.30 -37.15 15.92
CA ASN A 168 14.61 -38.44 15.83
C ASN A 168 14.37 -39.08 17.22
N ASN A 169 13.66 -38.38 18.12
CA ASN A 169 13.18 -38.84 19.43
C ASN A 169 14.25 -39.28 20.46
N TYR A 170 15.44 -38.64 20.51
CA TYR A 170 16.37 -38.81 21.64
C TYR A 170 16.59 -37.49 22.39
N TYR A 171 15.76 -37.26 23.41
CA TYR A 171 15.68 -35.99 24.13
C TYR A 171 16.92 -35.70 24.97
N MET A 172 17.76 -34.78 24.49
CA MET A 172 18.70 -34.02 25.33
C MET A 172 18.08 -32.70 25.84
N SER A 173 16.83 -32.40 25.48
CA SER A 173 16.12 -31.18 25.87
C SER A 173 15.59 -31.24 27.31
N GLY A 174 15.77 -30.17 28.09
CA GLY A 174 15.31 -30.12 29.50
C GLY A 174 16.11 -29.18 30.41
N THR A 175 15.63 -29.03 31.66
CA THR A 175 16.31 -28.31 32.75
C THR A 175 17.21 -29.21 33.60
N ASP A 176 17.14 -30.53 33.46
CA ASP A 176 17.94 -31.52 34.21
C ASP A 176 19.40 -31.64 33.71
N TYR A 177 19.90 -30.60 33.04
CA TYR A 177 21.22 -30.53 32.42
C TYR A 177 21.99 -29.30 32.92
N THR A 178 23.13 -29.55 33.58
CA THR A 178 24.04 -28.53 34.06
C THR A 178 25.24 -28.39 33.12
N ILE A 179 25.38 -27.20 32.53
CA ILE A 179 26.62 -26.78 31.85
C ILE A 179 27.62 -26.28 32.91
N PRO A 180 28.86 -26.81 32.95
CA PRO A 180 29.95 -26.28 33.77
C PRO A 180 30.16 -24.76 33.59
N ASP A 181 30.26 -24.00 34.69
CA ASP A 181 30.38 -22.53 34.63
C ASP A 181 31.63 -22.01 33.87
N ALA A 182 32.64 -22.86 33.67
CA ALA A 182 33.80 -22.56 32.83
C ALA A 182 33.49 -22.53 31.31
N GLN A 183 32.40 -23.16 30.88
CA GLN A 183 31.92 -23.18 29.48
C GLN A 183 30.86 -22.10 29.22
N VAL A 184 30.19 -21.60 30.25
CA VAL A 184 29.20 -20.51 30.17
C VAL A 184 29.90 -19.18 29.78
N PRO A 185 29.40 -18.43 28.78
CA PRO A 185 29.91 -17.10 28.43
C PRO A 185 29.81 -16.08 29.57
N ASP A 186 30.80 -15.19 29.70
CA ASP A 186 30.85 -14.23 30.82
C ASP A 186 29.73 -13.18 30.80
N LYS A 187 29.16 -12.87 29.63
CA LYS A 187 27.98 -11.98 29.52
C LYS A 187 26.77 -12.57 30.27
N ILE A 188 26.47 -13.85 30.04
CA ILE A 188 25.39 -14.60 30.71
C ILE A 188 25.60 -14.65 32.24
N LYS A 189 26.85 -14.68 32.71
CA LYS A 189 27.19 -14.60 34.15
C LYS A 189 26.95 -13.20 34.73
N GLN A 190 27.22 -12.15 33.96
CA GLN A 190 27.06 -10.75 34.39
C GLN A 190 25.58 -10.36 34.53
N GLU A 191 24.74 -10.76 33.56
CA GLU A 191 23.28 -10.59 33.62
C GLU A 191 22.62 -11.46 34.70
N GLY A 192 23.33 -12.50 35.16
CA GLY A 192 22.83 -13.50 36.10
C GLY A 192 21.85 -14.47 35.45
N ILE A 193 21.91 -15.75 35.83
CA ILE A 193 21.08 -16.81 35.23
C ILE A 193 19.81 -16.97 36.05
N TYR A 194 18.65 -16.84 35.39
CA TYR A 194 17.33 -17.17 35.91
C TYR A 194 17.06 -18.68 35.75
N GLN A 195 17.24 -19.20 34.54
CA GLN A 195 17.12 -20.63 34.20
C GLN A 195 18.19 -21.02 33.18
N ARG A 196 18.67 -22.26 33.24
CA ARG A 196 19.54 -22.86 32.21
C ARG A 196 19.05 -24.25 31.86
N GLY A 197 19.45 -24.76 30.70
CA GLY A 197 19.16 -26.12 30.29
C GLY A 197 19.66 -26.39 28.88
N MET A 198 19.01 -27.35 28.23
CA MET A 198 19.28 -27.77 26.86
C MET A 198 18.01 -27.71 26.01
N ASP A 199 18.17 -27.32 24.75
CA ASP A 199 17.16 -27.36 23.69
C ASP A 199 17.80 -28.16 22.54
N GLY A 200 17.38 -29.41 22.38
CA GLY A 200 18.11 -30.41 21.60
C GLY A 200 19.53 -30.58 22.13
N THR A 201 20.51 -30.17 21.34
CA THR A 201 21.94 -30.12 21.70
C THR A 201 22.50 -28.71 21.87
N SER A 202 21.68 -27.66 21.71
CA SER A 202 22.06 -26.30 22.09
C SER A 202 21.86 -26.07 23.59
N PRO A 203 22.87 -25.61 24.33
CA PRO A 203 22.65 -25.07 25.67
C PRO A 203 21.91 -23.74 25.62
N TYR A 204 20.85 -23.62 26.43
CA TYR A 204 20.11 -22.37 26.57
C TYR A 204 20.27 -21.75 27.97
N PHE A 205 20.19 -20.43 28.02
CA PHE A 205 20.24 -19.64 29.25
C PHE A 205 19.23 -18.50 29.20
N ILE A 206 18.28 -18.48 30.14
CA ILE A 206 17.41 -17.33 30.41
C ILE A 206 18.08 -16.52 31.52
N THR A 207 18.32 -15.22 31.30
CA THR A 207 18.98 -14.34 32.28
C THR A 207 18.00 -13.48 33.07
N ASN A 208 18.46 -12.88 34.17
CA ASN A 208 17.66 -11.91 34.94
C ASN A 208 17.50 -10.55 34.22
N GLU A 209 18.21 -10.35 33.10
CA GLU A 209 18.00 -9.24 32.15
C GLU A 209 17.05 -9.62 31.00
N ASN A 210 16.24 -10.68 31.19
CA ASN A 210 15.17 -11.10 30.29
C ASN A 210 15.64 -11.57 28.89
N ASN A 211 16.91 -11.96 28.77
CA ASN A 211 17.50 -12.49 27.54
C ASN A 211 17.51 -14.03 27.56
N LEU A 212 16.94 -14.67 26.53
CA LEU A 212 17.15 -16.07 26.20
C LEU A 212 18.33 -16.19 25.22
N TYR A 213 19.40 -16.83 25.64
CA TYR A 213 20.53 -17.20 24.78
C TYR A 213 20.45 -18.64 24.33
N PHE A 214 20.82 -18.88 23.07
CA PHE A 214 21.19 -20.20 22.56
C PHE A 214 22.68 -20.21 22.18
N LEU A 215 23.39 -21.27 22.56
CA LEU A 215 24.79 -21.50 22.17
C LEU A 215 24.87 -22.57 21.07
N ASP A 216 26.08 -22.94 20.67
CA ASP A 216 26.30 -23.87 19.55
C ASP A 216 25.62 -25.23 19.76
N GLY A 217 25.00 -25.79 18.71
CA GLY A 217 24.27 -27.06 18.74
C GLY A 217 23.02 -27.06 17.83
N THR A 218 22.35 -28.21 17.70
CA THR A 218 21.05 -28.33 16.99
C THR A 218 19.89 -28.12 17.98
N LEU A 219 18.88 -27.30 17.65
CA LEU A 219 17.66 -27.13 18.46
C LEU A 219 16.70 -28.33 18.33
N ASP A 220 15.79 -28.47 19.30
CA ASP A 220 14.66 -29.40 19.29
C ASP A 220 13.43 -28.69 18.71
N ASN A 221 12.78 -29.29 17.70
CA ASN A 221 11.65 -28.71 16.99
C ASN A 221 10.42 -28.47 17.89
N ASN A 222 10.34 -29.11 19.06
CA ASN A 222 9.21 -29.06 19.96
C ASN A 222 9.51 -28.34 21.29
N TYR A 223 10.74 -28.39 21.80
CA TYR A 223 11.05 -27.90 23.15
C TYR A 223 10.84 -26.39 23.29
N GLY A 224 11.44 -25.58 22.41
CA GLY A 224 11.31 -24.11 22.44
C GLY A 224 9.86 -23.62 22.50
N TYR A 225 9.02 -24.04 21.54
CA TYR A 225 7.64 -23.56 21.45
C TYR A 225 6.68 -24.18 22.49
N LYS A 226 7.01 -25.32 23.10
CA LYS A 226 6.20 -25.95 24.17
C LYS A 226 6.66 -25.62 25.59
N LYS A 227 7.90 -25.14 25.77
CA LYS A 227 8.53 -24.99 27.09
C LYS A 227 9.28 -23.69 27.34
N LEU A 228 9.91 -23.07 26.34
CA LEU A 228 10.68 -21.84 26.57
C LEU A 228 9.78 -20.60 26.49
N TRP A 229 9.15 -20.35 25.34
CA TRP A 229 8.15 -19.28 25.18
C TRP A 229 6.72 -19.81 25.03
N GLY A 230 6.52 -21.12 25.10
CA GLY A 230 5.19 -21.74 25.26
C GLY A 230 4.68 -21.75 26.70
N ASP A 231 5.59 -21.73 27.68
CA ASP A 231 5.25 -21.68 29.11
C ASP A 231 4.86 -20.25 29.54
N GLN A 232 3.77 -20.11 30.29
CA GLN A 232 3.19 -18.80 30.58
C GLN A 232 4.03 -17.94 31.51
N ASP A 233 4.82 -18.53 32.42
CA ASP A 233 5.67 -17.77 33.34
C ASP A 233 6.96 -17.33 32.61
N LEU A 234 7.57 -18.23 31.84
CA LEU A 234 8.79 -17.93 31.08
C LEU A 234 8.53 -16.97 29.90
N LYS A 235 7.37 -17.04 29.25
CA LYS A 235 6.99 -16.15 28.13
C LYS A 235 6.91 -14.68 28.53
N ASN A 236 6.51 -14.39 29.77
CA ASN A 236 6.51 -13.02 30.32
C ASN A 236 7.92 -12.53 30.71
N HIS A 237 8.88 -13.45 30.80
CA HIS A 237 10.27 -13.18 31.20
C HIS A 237 11.24 -13.12 30.01
N ILE A 238 10.94 -13.75 28.87
CA ILE A 238 11.78 -13.74 27.67
C ILE A 238 11.41 -12.55 26.77
N LEU A 239 12.17 -11.45 26.89
CA LEU A 239 11.99 -10.23 26.08
C LEU A 239 13.01 -10.10 24.95
N LYS A 240 14.05 -10.96 24.95
CA LYS A 240 15.02 -11.09 23.86
C LYS A 240 15.35 -12.56 23.58
N LEU A 241 15.54 -12.91 22.31
CA LEU A 241 16.20 -14.13 21.86
C LEU A 241 17.55 -13.74 21.21
N ASP A 242 18.66 -14.34 21.65
CA ASP A 242 20.02 -13.94 21.25
C ASP A 242 20.93 -15.14 20.94
N THR A 243 21.24 -15.35 19.66
CA THR A 243 22.19 -16.39 19.20
C THR A 243 23.64 -15.90 19.09
N SER A 244 23.92 -14.60 19.30
CA SER A 244 25.22 -13.98 18.99
C SER A 244 26.40 -14.54 19.79
N LEU A 245 26.15 -15.19 20.94
CA LEU A 245 27.16 -15.79 21.81
C LEU A 245 27.58 -17.21 21.41
N ALA A 246 26.86 -17.87 20.49
CA ALA A 246 27.31 -19.12 19.88
C ALA A 246 28.62 -18.85 19.12
N LYS A 247 29.66 -19.68 19.29
CA LYS A 247 30.99 -19.44 18.73
C LYS A 247 31.01 -19.69 17.22
N ASN A 248 30.39 -20.78 16.81
CA ASN A 248 30.17 -21.23 15.44
C ASN A 248 28.71 -20.96 15.02
N LYS A 249 27.79 -21.89 15.30
CA LYS A 249 26.43 -21.96 14.73
C LYS A 249 25.40 -22.59 15.68
N VAL A 250 24.19 -22.05 15.65
CA VAL A 250 22.97 -22.69 16.17
C VAL A 250 22.24 -23.29 14.97
N TYR A 251 22.16 -24.61 14.88
CA TYR A 251 21.47 -25.28 13.77
C TYR A 251 19.98 -25.42 14.08
N LEU A 252 19.12 -25.08 13.12
CA LEU A 252 17.73 -25.50 13.20
C LEU A 252 17.59 -26.96 12.71
N PRO A 253 16.69 -27.77 13.31
CA PRO A 253 16.45 -29.14 12.89
C PRO A 253 15.82 -29.26 11.50
N THR A 254 15.96 -30.44 10.89
CA THR A 254 15.51 -30.74 9.51
C THR A 254 14.02 -30.40 9.31
N ASP A 255 13.18 -30.80 10.25
CA ASP A 255 11.85 -30.24 10.48
C ASP A 255 11.97 -29.09 11.49
N SER A 256 11.64 -27.87 11.09
CA SER A 256 11.63 -26.66 11.93
C SER A 256 10.24 -26.05 12.10
N GLU A 257 9.19 -26.85 12.00
CA GLU A 257 7.80 -26.38 12.14
C GLU A 257 7.55 -25.79 13.53
N TYR A 258 6.83 -24.67 13.59
CA TYR A 258 6.48 -23.92 14.82
C TYR A 258 7.68 -23.44 15.69
N ILE A 259 8.94 -23.61 15.28
CA ILE A 259 10.12 -23.49 16.16
C ILE A 259 10.43 -22.07 16.69
N PHE A 260 9.72 -21.02 16.24
CA PHE A 260 9.69 -19.71 16.89
C PHE A 260 8.26 -19.15 17.05
N SER A 261 7.23 -19.99 16.89
CA SER A 261 5.82 -19.59 16.94
C SER A 261 5.41 -19.12 18.33
N ASN A 262 4.51 -18.13 18.38
CA ASN A 262 4.01 -17.46 19.59
C ASN A 262 5.07 -16.73 20.44
N LEU A 263 6.30 -16.53 19.93
CA LEU A 263 7.35 -15.80 20.63
C LEU A 263 6.92 -14.34 20.87
N GLY A 264 6.85 -13.90 22.13
CA GLY A 264 6.39 -12.55 22.51
C GLY A 264 4.86 -12.34 22.56
N HIS A 265 4.07 -13.32 22.11
CA HIS A 265 2.61 -13.26 22.16
C HIS A 265 2.11 -13.34 23.62
N THR A 266 1.14 -12.55 24.03
CA THR A 266 0.47 -12.75 25.34
C THR A 266 -1.04 -12.89 25.17
N ASN A 267 -1.70 -13.46 26.17
CA ASN A 267 -3.15 -13.70 26.13
C ASN A 267 -3.97 -12.42 26.42
N ASN A 268 -3.31 -11.34 26.86
CA ASN A 268 -3.88 -10.01 26.96
C ASN A 268 -3.74 -9.30 25.61
N ARG A 269 -4.86 -8.91 24.99
CA ARG A 269 -4.83 -8.17 23.72
C ARG A 269 -4.10 -6.83 23.81
N ASP A 270 -4.05 -6.24 25.01
CA ASP A 270 -3.43 -4.95 25.28
C ASP A 270 -1.90 -5.02 25.53
N ASP A 271 -1.34 -6.21 25.80
CA ASP A 271 0.06 -6.42 26.22
C ASP A 271 0.87 -7.29 25.23
N GLN A 272 1.02 -6.86 23.97
CA GLN A 272 1.98 -7.51 23.05
C GLN A 272 3.43 -7.22 23.48
N MET A 273 4.14 -8.23 23.99
CA MET A 273 5.54 -8.10 24.37
C MET A 273 6.45 -8.22 23.15
N ILE A 274 6.82 -7.07 22.57
CA ILE A 274 7.64 -7.03 21.36
C ILE A 274 9.07 -7.56 21.64
N VAL A 275 9.34 -8.80 21.26
CA VAL A 275 10.65 -9.44 21.46
C VAL A 275 11.68 -8.89 20.47
N SER A 276 12.91 -8.67 20.96
CA SER A 276 14.08 -8.45 20.11
C SER A 276 14.74 -9.78 19.78
N VAL A 277 14.97 -10.05 18.49
CA VAL A 277 15.46 -11.37 18.04
C VAL A 277 16.77 -11.20 17.25
N ASP A 278 17.81 -11.95 17.65
CA ASP A 278 19.10 -12.05 16.95
C ASP A 278 19.35 -13.50 16.52
N LEU A 279 19.11 -13.77 15.22
CA LEU A 279 19.37 -15.06 14.56
C LEU A 279 20.69 -15.06 13.76
N SER A 280 21.63 -14.16 14.07
CA SER A 280 22.86 -13.98 13.29
C SER A 280 23.77 -15.22 13.27
N LYS A 281 23.66 -16.11 14.27
CA LYS A 281 24.37 -17.40 14.31
C LYS A 281 23.52 -18.60 13.95
N VAL A 282 22.27 -18.40 13.53
CA VAL A 282 21.43 -19.52 13.04
C VAL A 282 21.99 -20.09 11.73
N ASP A 283 21.85 -21.39 11.53
CA ASP A 283 22.05 -22.06 10.26
C ASP A 283 20.80 -22.87 9.87
N THR A 284 20.32 -22.66 8.64
CA THR A 284 19.12 -23.31 8.10
C THR A 284 19.41 -24.22 6.91
N THR A 285 20.69 -24.52 6.62
CA THR A 285 21.08 -25.24 5.38
C THR A 285 20.52 -26.66 5.28
N HIS A 286 20.13 -27.26 6.41
CA HIS A 286 19.53 -28.60 6.49
C HIS A 286 18.00 -28.57 6.66
N VAL A 287 17.39 -27.40 6.81
CA VAL A 287 15.94 -27.26 7.06
C VAL A 287 15.16 -27.55 5.79
N THR A 288 14.12 -28.39 5.91
CA THR A 288 13.24 -28.77 4.81
C THR A 288 11.79 -28.36 5.02
N SER A 289 11.33 -28.14 6.26
CA SER A 289 10.04 -27.50 6.56
C SER A 289 10.20 -26.26 7.44
N MET A 290 9.45 -25.21 7.11
CA MET A 290 9.33 -23.97 7.88
C MET A 290 7.87 -23.57 8.13
N ASP A 291 6.92 -24.53 8.08
CA ASP A 291 5.51 -24.22 8.39
C ASP A 291 5.37 -23.58 9.77
N SER A 292 4.60 -22.50 9.81
CA SER A 292 4.24 -21.78 11.02
C SER A 292 5.44 -21.27 11.83
N MET A 293 6.65 -21.21 11.26
CA MET A 293 7.90 -20.97 11.99
C MET A 293 7.85 -19.74 12.91
N PHE A 294 7.31 -18.61 12.45
CA PHE A 294 7.12 -17.38 13.24
C PHE A 294 5.64 -17.06 13.51
N ARG A 295 4.72 -18.03 13.31
CA ARG A 295 3.27 -17.83 13.41
C ARG A 295 2.85 -17.25 14.77
N SER A 296 2.02 -16.22 14.75
CA SER A 296 1.46 -15.49 15.90
C SER A 296 2.49 -14.83 16.83
N SER A 297 3.73 -14.63 16.39
CA SER A 297 4.80 -14.02 17.19
C SER A 297 4.69 -12.48 17.25
N SER A 298 5.29 -11.84 18.24
CA SER A 298 5.40 -10.38 18.38
C SER A 298 6.88 -9.97 18.42
N ILE A 299 7.42 -9.56 17.26
CA ILE A 299 8.86 -9.34 17.03
C ILE A 299 9.10 -7.93 16.49
N ARG A 300 10.12 -7.23 16.98
CA ARG A 300 10.38 -5.83 16.56
C ARG A 300 11.04 -5.76 15.17
N GLU A 301 12.03 -6.59 14.97
CA GLU A 301 12.85 -6.68 13.75
C GLU A 301 13.24 -8.14 13.58
N LEU A 302 13.04 -8.67 12.38
CA LEU A 302 13.30 -10.06 12.05
C LEU A 302 14.23 -10.11 10.83
N ASP A 303 15.52 -10.25 11.10
CA ASP A 303 16.56 -10.29 10.07
C ASP A 303 16.86 -11.73 9.66
N LEU A 304 16.21 -12.18 8.59
CA LEU A 304 16.41 -13.49 7.99
C LEU A 304 17.45 -13.46 6.86
N THR A 305 18.29 -12.43 6.76
CA THR A 305 19.24 -12.34 5.64
C THR A 305 20.30 -13.45 5.65
N SER A 306 20.54 -14.05 6.82
CA SER A 306 21.39 -15.24 7.04
C SER A 306 20.76 -16.56 6.61
N PHE A 307 19.43 -16.62 6.44
CA PHE A 307 18.72 -17.86 6.12
C PHE A 307 19.03 -18.32 4.68
N ASN A 308 19.06 -19.63 4.50
CA ASN A 308 19.10 -20.30 3.21
C ASN A 308 17.93 -21.29 3.17
N THR A 309 16.99 -21.07 2.24
CA THR A 309 15.77 -21.89 2.12
C THR A 309 15.78 -22.77 0.87
N ALA A 310 16.92 -22.96 0.20
CA ALA A 310 17.01 -23.71 -1.05
C ALA A 310 16.54 -25.18 -0.96
N ASN A 311 16.59 -25.76 0.25
CA ASN A 311 16.14 -27.13 0.56
C ASN A 311 14.72 -27.19 1.15
N VAL A 312 14.05 -26.06 1.36
CA VAL A 312 12.72 -25.98 2.00
C VAL A 312 11.63 -26.32 0.99
N PHE A 313 10.75 -27.26 1.38
CA PHE A 313 9.59 -27.72 0.60
C PHE A 313 8.24 -27.36 1.23
N ASN A 314 8.21 -26.64 2.37
CA ASN A 314 6.98 -26.15 3.00
C ASN A 314 7.22 -24.80 3.71
N MET A 315 6.41 -23.77 3.40
CA MET A 315 6.43 -22.43 4.00
C MET A 315 5.02 -21.94 4.40
N ASN A 316 4.05 -22.84 4.55
CA ASN A 316 2.70 -22.48 4.96
C ASN A 316 2.72 -21.69 6.29
N PHE A 317 1.83 -20.71 6.46
CA PHE A 317 1.71 -19.88 7.68
C PHE A 317 3.03 -19.28 8.25
N MET A 318 4.15 -19.23 7.51
CA MET A 318 5.48 -18.96 8.08
C MET A 318 5.54 -17.67 8.92
N PHE A 319 4.80 -16.64 8.52
CA PHE A 319 4.62 -15.37 9.22
C PHE A 319 3.15 -15.08 9.59
N GLY A 320 2.27 -16.09 9.57
CA GLY A 320 0.84 -15.94 9.82
C GLY A 320 0.57 -15.31 11.19
N GLY A 321 -0.10 -14.16 11.25
CA GLY A 321 -0.37 -13.41 12.47
C GLY A 321 0.87 -12.77 13.12
N LEU A 322 1.99 -12.61 12.39
CA LEU A 322 3.17 -11.88 12.91
C LEU A 322 2.77 -10.45 13.30
N ASN A 323 3.05 -10.06 14.55
CA ASN A 323 2.66 -8.81 15.20
C ASN A 323 1.14 -8.52 15.14
N ASN A 324 0.32 -9.56 15.18
CA ASN A 324 -1.13 -9.48 15.28
C ASN A 324 -1.70 -10.53 16.26
N SER A 325 -2.80 -10.20 16.94
CA SER A 325 -3.35 -11.03 18.03
C SER A 325 -4.18 -12.22 17.55
N SER A 326 -4.71 -12.16 16.33
CA SER A 326 -5.52 -13.19 15.65
C SER A 326 -5.76 -12.76 14.20
N TRP A 327 -6.60 -13.47 13.45
CA TRP A 327 -7.32 -12.83 12.34
C TRP A 327 -8.07 -11.59 12.87
N THR A 328 -8.05 -10.51 12.08
CA THR A 328 -8.64 -9.21 12.42
C THR A 328 -9.06 -8.51 11.13
N GLU A 329 -10.28 -7.97 11.08
CA GLU A 329 -10.69 -7.11 9.98
C GLU A 329 -9.83 -5.82 9.92
N PRO A 330 -9.61 -5.21 8.74
CA PRO A 330 -8.78 -4.01 8.60
C PRO A 330 -9.14 -2.84 9.52
N ASP A 331 -10.43 -2.62 9.80
CA ASP A 331 -10.88 -1.59 10.74
C ASP A 331 -10.35 -1.85 12.16
N GLN A 332 -10.26 -3.12 12.56
CA GLN A 332 -9.70 -3.54 13.83
C GLN A 332 -8.16 -3.44 13.82
N MET A 333 -7.50 -3.71 12.68
CA MET A 333 -6.05 -3.48 12.54
C MET A 333 -5.68 -2.00 12.71
N ILE A 334 -6.47 -1.08 12.11
CA ILE A 334 -6.32 0.37 12.27
C ILE A 334 -6.55 0.77 13.73
N ALA A 335 -7.63 0.29 14.36
CA ALA A 335 -7.96 0.63 15.74
C ALA A 335 -6.93 0.12 16.77
N ASN A 336 -6.41 -1.09 16.58
CA ASN A 336 -5.42 -1.70 17.48
C ASN A 336 -4.04 -1.05 17.36
N ASN A 337 -3.67 -0.53 16.18
CA ASN A 337 -2.41 0.18 15.91
C ASN A 337 -1.15 -0.58 16.42
N TYR A 338 -1.16 -1.91 16.31
CA TYR A 338 -0.06 -2.76 16.77
C TYR A 338 1.25 -2.44 16.02
N PRO A 339 2.41 -2.39 16.70
CA PRO A 339 3.68 -1.99 16.09
C PRO A 339 4.18 -3.04 15.07
N PRO A 340 4.43 -2.66 13.80
CA PRO A 340 4.79 -3.60 12.74
C PRO A 340 6.19 -4.18 12.89
N CYS A 341 6.39 -5.44 12.49
CA CYS A 341 7.70 -6.09 12.46
C CYS A 341 8.55 -5.58 11.29
N ASN A 342 9.80 -5.20 11.56
CA ASN A 342 10.78 -4.88 10.52
C ASN A 342 11.39 -6.18 9.92
N LEU A 343 10.66 -6.82 9.00
CA LEU A 343 11.08 -8.06 8.34
C LEU A 343 12.11 -7.77 7.23
N LYS A 344 13.22 -8.51 7.24
CA LYS A 344 14.25 -8.49 6.19
C LYS A 344 14.52 -9.91 5.69
N VAL A 345 14.63 -10.05 4.38
CA VAL A 345 15.01 -11.30 3.69
C VAL A 345 16.13 -11.02 2.68
N SER A 346 16.89 -12.05 2.31
CA SER A 346 17.95 -11.96 1.29
C SER A 346 17.61 -12.74 0.02
N GLN A 347 18.47 -12.62 -1.00
CA GLN A 347 18.41 -13.41 -2.24
C GLN A 347 18.54 -14.95 -2.05
N ASN A 348 18.84 -15.41 -0.83
CA ASN A 348 18.89 -16.83 -0.46
C ASN A 348 17.54 -17.34 0.07
N PHE A 349 16.57 -16.44 0.29
CA PHE A 349 15.19 -16.74 0.62
C PHE A 349 14.43 -17.00 -0.69
N VAL A 350 14.26 -18.28 -1.02
CA VAL A 350 13.71 -18.79 -2.29
C VAL A 350 12.71 -19.94 -2.03
N GLY A 351 11.68 -20.05 -2.88
CA GLY A 351 10.66 -21.10 -2.82
C GLY A 351 10.92 -22.28 -3.75
N SER A 352 12.18 -22.60 -4.06
CA SER A 352 12.53 -23.53 -5.15
C SER A 352 12.18 -25.00 -4.86
N GLY A 353 12.04 -25.39 -3.60
CA GLY A 353 11.61 -26.73 -3.19
C GLY A 353 10.09 -26.91 -3.06
N LEU A 354 9.32 -25.82 -2.95
CA LEU A 354 7.89 -25.82 -2.60
C LEU A 354 7.00 -26.54 -3.62
N THR A 355 5.80 -26.97 -3.21
CA THR A 355 4.78 -27.60 -4.06
C THR A 355 3.38 -27.19 -3.60
N ASP A 356 2.33 -27.49 -4.37
CA ASP A 356 0.93 -27.30 -3.91
C ASP A 356 0.58 -28.13 -2.65
N GLU A 357 1.38 -29.17 -2.32
CA GLU A 357 1.24 -29.98 -1.10
C GLU A 357 2.04 -29.41 0.10
N GLY A 358 2.88 -28.40 -0.14
CA GLY A 358 3.79 -27.75 0.81
C GLY A 358 4.13 -26.35 0.31
N GLY A 359 3.14 -25.46 0.39
CA GLY A 359 3.10 -24.25 -0.43
C GLY A 359 3.64 -22.99 0.24
N VAL A 360 3.10 -21.87 -0.24
CA VAL A 360 3.13 -20.55 0.38
C VAL A 360 1.75 -20.18 0.95
N TYR A 361 0.91 -21.19 1.23
CA TYR A 361 -0.47 -21.00 1.66
C TYR A 361 -0.50 -20.29 3.02
N ASP A 362 -1.29 -19.23 3.14
CA ASP A 362 -1.36 -18.36 4.32
C ASP A 362 0.01 -17.82 4.82
N MET A 363 1.07 -17.81 3.98
CA MET A 363 2.45 -17.54 4.39
C MET A 363 2.63 -16.20 5.15
N PHE A 364 1.86 -15.17 4.80
CA PHE A 364 1.79 -13.88 5.49
C PHE A 364 0.36 -13.54 5.96
N GLU A 365 -0.48 -14.54 6.20
CA GLU A 365 -1.88 -14.38 6.63
C GLU A 365 -1.99 -13.49 7.87
N SER A 366 -2.81 -12.44 7.85
CA SER A 366 -3.02 -11.49 8.96
C SER A 366 -1.74 -10.82 9.52
N ALA A 367 -0.61 -10.85 8.79
CA ALA A 367 0.69 -10.38 9.27
C ALA A 367 0.81 -8.83 9.27
N ASN A 368 1.57 -8.28 10.21
CA ASN A 368 1.75 -6.85 10.41
C ASN A 368 3.24 -6.46 10.32
N ILE A 369 3.66 -5.96 9.15
CA ILE A 369 5.08 -5.72 8.81
C ILE A 369 5.36 -4.30 8.32
N THR A 370 6.60 -3.83 8.44
CA THR A 370 7.00 -2.53 7.86
C THR A 370 6.91 -2.58 6.33
N GLY A 371 7.21 -3.73 5.73
CA GLY A 371 6.94 -4.02 4.32
C GLY A 371 7.85 -5.11 3.75
N LEU A 372 7.54 -5.56 2.54
CA LEU A 372 8.31 -6.55 1.78
C LEU A 372 8.88 -5.88 0.52
N ARG A 373 10.20 -6.00 0.28
CA ARG A 373 10.89 -5.20 -0.76
C ARG A 373 12.04 -5.95 -1.44
N LYS A 374 12.04 -5.96 -2.78
CA LYS A 374 13.23 -6.07 -3.66
C LYS A 374 14.16 -7.28 -3.41
N PHE A 375 13.60 -8.48 -3.36
CA PHE A 375 14.34 -9.75 -3.47
C PHE A 375 13.88 -10.54 -4.72
N ASP A 376 14.48 -11.70 -4.94
CA ASP A 376 14.28 -12.57 -6.11
C ASP A 376 13.77 -13.93 -5.61
N PHE A 377 12.46 -14.06 -5.47
CA PHE A 377 11.83 -15.25 -4.88
C PHE A 377 11.52 -16.26 -5.97
N LYS A 378 12.39 -17.25 -6.09
CA LYS A 378 12.28 -18.33 -7.08
C LYS A 378 11.23 -19.34 -6.62
N LEU A 379 9.97 -19.07 -6.93
CA LEU A 379 8.87 -20.01 -6.78
C LEU A 379 9.13 -21.26 -7.65
N ASN A 380 8.75 -22.43 -7.17
CA ASN A 380 8.83 -23.67 -7.93
C ASN A 380 7.68 -23.74 -8.96
N PRO A 381 7.91 -24.11 -10.23
CA PRO A 381 6.85 -24.37 -11.21
C PRO A 381 5.84 -25.47 -10.85
N LYS A 382 6.06 -26.20 -9.74
CA LYS A 382 5.09 -27.11 -9.10
C LYS A 382 4.09 -26.41 -8.17
N VAL A 383 4.26 -25.14 -7.86
CA VAL A 383 3.26 -24.34 -7.14
C VAL A 383 2.35 -23.71 -8.18
N THR A 384 1.10 -24.16 -8.23
CA THR A 384 0.04 -23.62 -9.09
C THR A 384 -1.09 -22.96 -8.32
N ASP A 385 -1.07 -23.04 -6.99
CA ASP A 385 -1.91 -22.34 -6.02
C ASP A 385 -1.05 -21.45 -5.10
N ILE A 386 -1.35 -20.15 -5.04
CA ILE A 386 -0.80 -19.22 -4.03
C ILE A 386 -1.91 -18.45 -3.29
N SER A 387 -3.12 -19.02 -3.25
CA SER A 387 -4.28 -18.44 -2.57
C SER A 387 -3.94 -18.06 -1.12
N ASN A 388 -4.55 -16.96 -0.67
CA ASN A 388 -4.38 -16.39 0.66
C ASN A 388 -2.94 -16.03 1.11
N MET A 389 -1.89 -16.14 0.26
CA MET A 389 -0.49 -15.91 0.67
C MET A 389 -0.26 -14.58 1.42
N PHE A 390 -1.04 -13.54 1.11
CA PHE A 390 -1.03 -12.24 1.79
C PHE A 390 -2.41 -11.81 2.32
N PHE A 391 -3.36 -12.74 2.52
CA PHE A 391 -4.68 -12.46 3.07
C PHE A 391 -4.56 -11.74 4.42
N GLY A 392 -5.31 -10.66 4.64
CA GLY A 392 -5.25 -9.92 5.90
C GLY A 392 -3.96 -9.11 6.16
N ILE A 393 -3.02 -8.98 5.22
CA ILE A 393 -1.72 -8.35 5.53
C ILE A 393 -1.83 -6.83 5.79
N ASN A 394 -1.20 -6.36 6.87
CA ASN A 394 -0.95 -4.95 7.15
C ASN A 394 0.51 -4.60 6.81
N ALA A 395 0.72 -3.65 5.89
CA ALA A 395 2.05 -3.21 5.48
C ALA A 395 2.11 -1.77 4.97
N ASN A 396 3.21 -1.07 5.29
CA ASN A 396 3.49 0.25 4.67
C ASN A 396 3.91 0.11 3.19
N GLU A 397 4.54 -1.00 2.79
CA GLU A 397 4.78 -1.29 1.37
C GLU A 397 4.89 -2.80 1.10
N ILE A 398 4.20 -3.29 0.06
CA ILE A 398 4.45 -4.60 -0.54
C ILE A 398 4.91 -4.38 -1.98
N VAL A 399 6.23 -4.43 -2.21
CA VAL A 399 6.82 -4.64 -3.55
C VAL A 399 7.11 -6.12 -3.65
N VAL A 400 6.22 -6.85 -4.32
CA VAL A 400 6.36 -8.30 -4.48
C VAL A 400 7.67 -8.59 -5.24
N PRO A 401 8.47 -9.57 -4.79
CA PRO A 401 9.74 -9.92 -5.43
C PRO A 401 9.58 -10.25 -6.92
N SER A 402 10.69 -10.20 -7.65
CA SER A 402 10.77 -10.85 -8.95
C SER A 402 10.49 -12.35 -8.75
N MET A 403 9.43 -12.86 -9.36
CA MET A 403 8.92 -14.21 -9.19
C MET A 403 8.32 -14.65 -10.53
N ASP A 404 8.71 -15.83 -11.02
CA ASP A 404 7.96 -16.46 -12.12
C ASP A 404 6.64 -16.98 -11.52
N THR A 405 5.53 -16.50 -12.06
CA THR A 405 4.18 -16.95 -11.70
C THR A 405 3.38 -17.37 -12.93
N SER A 406 4.01 -17.52 -14.09
CA SER A 406 3.35 -17.90 -15.35
C SER A 406 2.65 -19.27 -15.30
N HIS A 407 3.00 -20.10 -14.32
CA HIS A 407 2.40 -21.40 -14.01
C HIS A 407 1.28 -21.35 -12.95
N VAL A 408 1.09 -20.23 -12.26
CA VAL A 408 0.13 -20.07 -11.16
C VAL A 408 -1.27 -19.82 -11.71
N LYS A 409 -2.23 -20.61 -11.24
CA LYS A 409 -3.62 -20.64 -11.71
C LYS A 409 -4.56 -20.09 -10.65
N ASP A 410 -4.35 -20.53 -9.41
CA ASP A 410 -5.14 -20.07 -8.27
C ASP A 410 -4.45 -18.89 -7.57
N TRP A 411 -5.26 -17.87 -7.34
CA TRP A 411 -4.90 -16.61 -6.71
C TRP A 411 -6.08 -16.15 -5.81
N ASP A 412 -6.97 -17.06 -5.42
CA ASP A 412 -8.16 -16.70 -4.64
C ASP A 412 -7.77 -16.05 -3.32
N THR A 413 -8.51 -15.00 -2.99
CA THR A 413 -8.37 -14.15 -1.79
C THR A 413 -6.96 -13.65 -1.47
N MET A 414 -6.06 -13.63 -2.47
CA MET A 414 -4.60 -13.39 -2.36
C MET A 414 -4.21 -12.16 -1.50
N PHE A 415 -4.94 -11.06 -1.64
CA PHE A 415 -4.78 -9.84 -0.84
C PHE A 415 -6.13 -9.38 -0.23
N SER A 416 -7.14 -10.23 -0.07
CA SER A 416 -8.38 -9.82 0.60
C SER A 416 -8.11 -9.39 2.05
N TYR A 417 -8.95 -8.52 2.60
CA TYR A 417 -8.79 -7.92 3.95
C TYR A 417 -7.41 -7.29 4.20
N SER A 418 -6.67 -6.85 3.17
CA SER A 418 -5.29 -6.35 3.35
C SER A 418 -5.19 -4.84 3.47
N LEU A 419 -4.49 -4.35 4.49
CA LEU A 419 -4.16 -2.94 4.71
C LEU A 419 -2.77 -2.62 4.13
N VAL A 420 -2.69 -2.30 2.83
CA VAL A 420 -1.41 -2.05 2.14
C VAL A 420 -1.33 -0.62 1.60
N LYS A 421 -0.52 0.20 2.28
CA LYS A 421 -0.37 1.64 1.96
C LYS A 421 0.26 1.90 0.59
N TYR A 422 1.23 1.09 0.18
CA TYR A 422 1.85 1.12 -1.14
C TYR A 422 2.02 -0.31 -1.67
N MET A 423 1.45 -0.63 -2.83
CA MET A 423 1.60 -1.93 -3.46
C MET A 423 2.28 -1.82 -4.82
N ASP A 424 3.17 -2.76 -5.15
CA ASP A 424 3.68 -3.00 -6.49
C ASP A 424 3.66 -4.52 -6.77
N ILE A 425 2.77 -4.91 -7.69
CA ILE A 425 2.62 -6.28 -8.19
C ILE A 425 2.94 -6.34 -9.69
N SER A 426 3.56 -5.30 -10.25
CA SER A 426 3.77 -5.12 -11.70
C SER A 426 4.66 -6.16 -12.38
N GLN A 427 5.38 -6.96 -11.58
CA GLN A 427 6.23 -8.05 -12.04
C GLN A 427 5.54 -9.43 -12.04
N LEU A 428 4.33 -9.54 -11.46
CA LEU A 428 3.58 -10.79 -11.43
C LEU A 428 2.94 -11.08 -12.79
N ASP A 429 3.25 -12.25 -13.33
CA ASP A 429 2.55 -12.84 -14.47
C ASP A 429 1.33 -13.59 -13.96
N MET A 430 0.16 -12.96 -14.06
CA MET A 430 -1.13 -13.53 -13.70
C MET A 430 -1.85 -14.11 -14.93
N SER A 431 -1.15 -14.35 -16.06
CA SER A 431 -1.78 -14.83 -17.30
C SER A 431 -2.51 -16.16 -17.13
N GLY A 432 -2.03 -17.02 -16.21
CA GLY A 432 -2.65 -18.27 -15.78
C GLY A 432 -3.93 -18.13 -14.94
N ASN A 433 -4.20 -16.96 -14.35
CA ASN A 433 -5.42 -16.72 -13.58
C ASN A 433 -6.68 -16.93 -14.46
N SER A 434 -7.61 -17.76 -14.01
CA SER A 434 -8.82 -18.13 -14.75
C SER A 434 -10.14 -17.87 -14.02
N GLY A 435 -10.13 -17.22 -12.85
CA GLY A 435 -11.32 -17.05 -12.00
C GLY A 435 -11.75 -15.61 -11.73
N ASN A 436 -12.77 -15.48 -10.88
CA ASN A 436 -13.02 -14.29 -10.07
C ASN A 436 -12.48 -14.64 -8.67
N ASN A 437 -11.46 -13.92 -8.21
CA ASN A 437 -10.57 -14.39 -7.13
C ASN A 437 -10.62 -13.50 -5.87
N ALA A 438 -11.69 -12.70 -5.73
CA ALA A 438 -11.92 -11.77 -4.61
C ALA A 438 -10.67 -10.94 -4.25
N PHE A 439 -9.84 -10.57 -5.23
CA PHE A 439 -8.39 -10.47 -5.04
C PHE A 439 -7.96 -9.35 -4.07
N PHE A 440 -8.78 -8.31 -3.94
CA PHE A 440 -8.65 -7.21 -2.98
C PHE A 440 -9.96 -6.97 -2.18
N ASP A 441 -10.81 -7.99 -2.02
CA ASP A 441 -12.10 -7.82 -1.34
C ASP A 441 -11.92 -7.35 0.11
N ASP A 442 -12.82 -6.47 0.56
CA ASP A 442 -12.80 -5.73 1.84
C ASP A 442 -11.42 -5.22 2.33
N SER A 443 -10.51 -4.91 1.40
CA SER A 443 -9.12 -4.46 1.66
C SER A 443 -8.99 -2.94 1.71
N TYR A 444 -7.84 -2.42 2.15
CA TYR A 444 -7.49 -1.00 2.14
C TYR A 444 -6.15 -0.76 1.45
N ILE A 445 -6.20 -0.48 0.14
CA ILE A 445 -5.00 -0.21 -0.68
C ILE A 445 -4.82 1.31 -0.84
N GLY A 446 -3.67 1.86 -0.42
CA GLY A 446 -3.42 3.30 -0.46
C GLY A 446 -2.89 3.84 -1.79
N LYS A 447 -2.26 2.96 -2.59
CA LYS A 447 -1.63 3.17 -3.91
C LYS A 447 -1.25 1.80 -4.46
N ILE A 448 -1.42 1.56 -5.77
CA ILE A 448 -1.03 0.29 -6.40
C ILE A 448 -0.24 0.52 -7.69
N THR A 449 0.70 -0.37 -8.00
CA THR A 449 1.43 -0.40 -9.29
C THR A 449 1.19 -1.75 -9.97
N LEU A 450 0.72 -1.66 -11.21
CA LEU A 450 0.31 -2.77 -12.08
C LEU A 450 1.18 -2.79 -13.33
N GLY A 451 1.31 -3.95 -13.96
CA GLY A 451 2.14 -4.18 -15.13
C GLY A 451 1.52 -5.13 -16.15
N PRO A 452 2.24 -5.42 -17.25
CA PRO A 452 1.74 -6.20 -18.38
C PRO A 452 1.14 -7.56 -18.04
N GLY A 453 1.65 -8.23 -17.00
CA GLY A 453 1.22 -9.57 -16.58
C GLY A 453 0.00 -9.59 -15.65
N ASN A 454 -0.37 -8.47 -15.02
CA ASN A 454 -1.50 -8.46 -14.10
C ASN A 454 -2.83 -8.61 -14.83
N LYS A 455 -3.69 -9.49 -14.32
CA LYS A 455 -4.92 -9.97 -14.95
C LYS A 455 -5.91 -10.37 -13.86
N PHE A 456 -7.09 -9.76 -13.92
CA PHE A 456 -8.09 -9.81 -12.86
C PHE A 456 -9.42 -10.36 -13.37
N GLY A 457 -10.29 -10.79 -12.45
CA GLY A 457 -11.69 -11.09 -12.72
C GLY A 457 -12.51 -9.83 -12.97
N ASN A 458 -13.72 -9.98 -13.52
CA ASN A 458 -14.59 -8.82 -13.83
C ASN A 458 -15.13 -8.14 -12.56
N GLU A 459 -15.25 -8.90 -11.47
CA GLU A 459 -15.73 -8.41 -10.16
C GLU A 459 -14.59 -7.88 -9.28
N ASP A 460 -13.32 -8.08 -9.67
CA ASP A 460 -12.18 -7.58 -8.90
C ASP A 460 -12.15 -6.04 -8.95
N THR A 461 -12.14 -5.45 -7.76
CA THR A 461 -12.19 -4.01 -7.53
C THR A 461 -11.14 -3.63 -6.49
N LEU A 462 -10.74 -2.36 -6.46
CA LEU A 462 -9.86 -1.82 -5.42
C LEU A 462 -10.66 -0.90 -4.49
N PRO A 463 -11.08 -1.37 -3.31
CA PRO A 463 -11.73 -0.55 -2.29
C PRO A 463 -10.92 0.70 -1.87
N ILE A 464 -11.63 1.72 -1.38
CA ILE A 464 -11.09 3.01 -0.92
C ILE A 464 -11.67 3.34 0.47
N THR A 465 -10.79 3.72 1.39
CA THR A 465 -11.10 4.12 2.77
C THR A 465 -10.25 5.33 3.15
N LEU A 466 -10.82 6.22 3.95
CA LEU A 466 -10.20 7.48 4.36
C LEU A 466 -9.33 7.29 5.63
N LYS A 467 -8.64 8.36 6.06
CA LYS A 467 -7.65 8.31 7.16
C LYS A 467 -8.20 7.75 8.48
N ASP A 468 -9.49 7.92 8.72
CA ASP A 468 -10.15 7.61 9.99
C ASP A 468 -10.85 6.24 10.00
N GLY A 469 -10.58 5.38 9.01
CA GLY A 469 -11.20 4.07 8.86
C GLY A 469 -12.60 4.08 8.23
N GLU A 470 -13.18 5.26 7.96
CA GLU A 470 -14.46 5.34 7.25
C GLU A 470 -14.34 4.80 5.80
N LYS A 471 -14.99 3.64 5.55
CA LYS A 471 -15.24 3.10 4.20
C LYS A 471 -15.96 4.16 3.39
N ALA A 472 -15.31 4.66 2.35
CA ALA A 472 -15.75 5.88 1.69
C ALA A 472 -17.09 5.65 0.93
N ALA A 473 -18.02 6.61 1.00
CA ALA A 473 -19.36 6.50 0.43
C ALA A 473 -19.39 6.48 -1.12
N ALA A 474 -19.40 5.28 -1.72
CA ALA A 474 -19.22 5.01 -3.14
C ALA A 474 -20.13 5.82 -4.10
N PRO A 475 -19.69 6.14 -5.34
CA PRO A 475 -18.54 5.55 -6.03
C PRO A 475 -17.29 6.45 -6.09
N TYR A 476 -16.13 5.89 -5.72
CA TYR A 476 -14.83 6.53 -5.93
C TYR A 476 -14.13 5.99 -7.17
N GLN A 477 -13.37 6.87 -7.80
CA GLN A 477 -12.54 6.59 -8.96
C GLN A 477 -11.10 6.38 -8.49
N TRP A 478 -10.33 5.58 -9.21
CA TRP A 478 -8.87 5.51 -9.13
C TRP A 478 -8.29 6.14 -10.38
N ILE A 479 -7.11 6.77 -10.28
CA ILE A 479 -6.49 7.50 -11.40
C ILE A 479 -5.01 7.15 -11.59
N SER A 480 -4.59 6.99 -12.85
CA SER A 480 -3.21 6.66 -13.21
C SER A 480 -2.26 7.85 -13.07
N ILE A 481 -1.13 7.62 -12.40
CA ILE A 481 -0.06 8.59 -12.15
C ILE A 481 1.27 8.14 -12.76
N GLN A 482 2.08 9.13 -13.12
CA GLN A 482 3.47 9.00 -13.54
C GLN A 482 4.38 8.74 -12.32
N SER A 483 5.66 8.42 -12.56
CA SER A 483 6.62 8.07 -11.51
C SER A 483 6.96 9.23 -10.54
N ASN A 484 6.72 10.48 -10.93
CA ASN A 484 6.81 11.68 -10.08
C ASN A 484 5.50 11.98 -9.31
N GLY A 485 4.51 11.08 -9.38
CA GLY A 485 3.21 11.21 -8.73
C GLY A 485 2.19 12.11 -9.44
N VAL A 486 2.55 12.73 -10.57
CA VAL A 486 1.64 13.55 -11.37
C VAL A 486 0.72 12.68 -12.23
N VAL A 487 -0.58 12.96 -12.27
CA VAL A 487 -1.56 12.29 -13.14
C VAL A 487 -1.08 12.21 -14.59
N ASP A 488 -1.30 11.08 -15.23
CA ASP A 488 -1.15 10.93 -16.68
C ASP A 488 -2.12 11.86 -17.42
N SER A 489 -1.67 13.06 -17.82
CA SER A 489 -2.34 13.99 -18.76
C SER A 489 -3.88 13.91 -18.73
N PRO A 490 -4.58 14.58 -17.78
CA PRO A 490 -5.93 14.22 -17.30
C PRO A 490 -6.98 13.73 -18.31
N GLU A 491 -7.04 14.30 -19.52
CA GLU A 491 -7.87 13.81 -20.65
C GLU A 491 -7.63 12.35 -21.08
N LYS A 492 -6.52 11.74 -20.63
CA LYS A 492 -5.98 10.43 -21.07
C LYS A 492 -5.60 9.55 -19.88
N ALA A 493 -5.88 9.96 -18.65
CA ALA A 493 -5.64 9.15 -17.48
C ALA A 493 -6.48 7.87 -17.57
N LEU A 494 -5.87 6.72 -17.28
CA LEU A 494 -6.64 5.51 -17.07
C LEU A 494 -7.32 5.62 -15.71
N THR A 495 -8.61 5.33 -15.68
CA THR A 495 -9.42 5.43 -14.48
C THR A 495 -10.46 4.32 -14.42
N PHE A 496 -10.75 3.84 -13.21
CA PHE A 496 -11.74 2.81 -12.95
C PHE A 496 -12.44 3.08 -11.62
N TYR A 497 -13.59 2.45 -11.36
CA TYR A 497 -14.34 2.66 -10.11
C TYR A 497 -14.04 1.58 -9.06
N ALA A 498 -13.95 2.00 -7.80
CA ALA A 498 -13.71 1.15 -6.64
C ALA A 498 -14.86 0.19 -6.29
N LYS A 499 -16.07 0.42 -6.81
CA LYS A 499 -17.20 -0.52 -6.71
C LYS A 499 -18.24 -0.25 -7.81
N PRO A 500 -18.60 -1.24 -8.65
CA PRO A 500 -19.57 -1.04 -9.74
C PRO A 500 -21.01 -1.00 -9.20
N GLN A 501 -21.66 0.17 -9.24
CA GLN A 501 -23.04 0.29 -8.73
C GLN A 501 -24.12 -0.34 -9.66
N ASN A 502 -23.85 -0.51 -10.95
CA ASN A 502 -24.68 -1.27 -11.89
C ASN A 502 -23.87 -1.64 -13.14
N GLY A 503 -23.42 -2.89 -13.26
CA GLY A 503 -22.77 -3.41 -14.48
C GLY A 503 -21.58 -2.60 -15.01
N ALA A 504 -20.88 -1.88 -14.14
CA ALA A 504 -19.70 -1.12 -14.49
C ALA A 504 -18.45 -2.01 -14.44
N ASP A 505 -17.45 -1.66 -15.23
CA ASP A 505 -16.33 -2.56 -15.50
C ASP A 505 -15.27 -2.52 -14.38
N GLY A 506 -14.96 -3.68 -13.80
CA GLY A 506 -13.88 -3.85 -12.82
C GLY A 506 -12.47 -3.71 -13.41
N LEU A 507 -11.46 -4.04 -12.61
CA LEU A 507 -10.05 -3.79 -12.93
C LEU A 507 -9.60 -4.47 -14.24
N ALA A 508 -10.19 -5.62 -14.56
CA ALA A 508 -9.97 -6.42 -15.78
C ALA A 508 -10.10 -5.65 -17.11
N LYS A 509 -10.95 -4.61 -17.20
CA LYS A 509 -11.08 -3.80 -18.42
C LYS A 509 -9.81 -2.99 -18.74
N TYR A 510 -9.08 -2.61 -17.70
CA TYR A 510 -7.93 -1.71 -17.78
C TYR A 510 -6.62 -2.51 -17.75
N TYR A 511 -6.65 -3.71 -17.16
CA TYR A 511 -5.57 -4.69 -17.08
C TYR A 511 -6.08 -6.09 -17.47
N ASP A 512 -6.02 -6.36 -18.77
CA ASP A 512 -6.45 -7.61 -19.42
C ASP A 512 -5.30 -8.62 -19.62
N GLY A 513 -4.14 -8.39 -19.01
CA GLY A 513 -2.91 -9.17 -19.23
C GLY A 513 -2.28 -9.04 -20.63
N SER A 514 -2.79 -8.17 -21.51
CA SER A 514 -2.30 -8.08 -22.91
C SER A 514 -1.08 -7.18 -23.11
N GLY A 515 -0.53 -6.60 -22.04
CA GLY A 515 0.63 -5.72 -22.06
C GLY A 515 0.45 -4.35 -22.75
N LYS A 516 -0.69 -4.09 -23.41
CA LYS A 516 -0.97 -2.81 -24.12
C LYS A 516 -0.76 -1.58 -23.24
N THR A 517 -1.08 -1.70 -21.96
CA THR A 517 -1.07 -0.60 -20.97
C THR A 517 0.33 -0.30 -20.42
N GLY A 518 1.28 -1.23 -20.52
CA GLY A 518 2.60 -1.13 -19.89
C GLY A 518 2.54 -1.23 -18.35
N VAL A 519 3.55 -0.67 -17.67
CA VAL A 519 3.57 -0.52 -16.21
C VAL A 519 2.98 0.84 -15.83
N LYS A 520 2.07 0.85 -14.85
CA LYS A 520 1.30 2.02 -14.41
C LYS A 520 1.03 1.98 -12.92
N THR A 521 1.03 3.15 -12.29
CA THR A 521 0.72 3.33 -10.88
C THR A 521 -0.61 4.06 -10.74
N PHE A 522 -1.42 3.70 -9.75
CA PHE A 522 -2.71 4.29 -9.45
C PHE A 522 -2.81 4.76 -8.00
N VAL A 523 -3.63 5.79 -7.79
CA VAL A 523 -4.02 6.34 -6.50
C VAL A 523 -5.53 6.59 -6.47
N PRO A 524 -6.16 6.62 -5.28
CA PRO A 524 -7.54 7.08 -5.13
C PRO A 524 -7.71 8.52 -5.65
N ASP A 525 -8.75 8.77 -6.44
CA ASP A 525 -9.06 10.07 -7.04
C ASP A 525 -9.81 10.99 -6.04
N VAL A 526 -9.19 11.23 -4.89
CA VAL A 526 -9.78 11.94 -3.73
C VAL A 526 -9.15 13.32 -3.51
N ASP A 527 -9.92 14.24 -2.95
CA ASP A 527 -9.43 15.55 -2.51
C ASP A 527 -8.76 15.45 -1.13
N ILE A 528 -7.63 16.14 -0.93
CA ILE A 528 -7.07 16.32 0.42
C ILE A 528 -7.90 17.39 1.13
N THR A 529 -8.70 16.94 2.10
CA THR A 529 -9.53 17.77 2.99
C THR A 529 -8.72 18.54 4.03
N ASP A 530 -7.53 18.07 4.36
CA ASP A 530 -6.69 18.62 5.43
C ASP A 530 -5.77 19.74 4.92
N LYS A 531 -5.53 20.73 5.77
CA LYS A 531 -4.51 21.76 5.55
C LYS A 531 -3.11 21.15 5.61
N VAL A 532 -2.42 21.07 4.48
CA VAL A 532 -1.04 20.61 4.41
C VAL A 532 -0.07 21.80 4.38
N THR A 533 1.06 21.69 5.07
CA THR A 533 2.17 22.65 4.98
C THR A 533 3.32 22.04 4.19
N LEU A 534 3.72 22.67 3.08
CA LEU A 534 4.91 22.31 2.32
C LEU A 534 6.10 23.17 2.76
N ASN A 535 7.25 22.54 3.03
CA ASN A 535 8.50 23.24 3.30
C ASN A 535 9.50 22.94 2.18
N VAL A 536 10.01 23.98 1.54
CA VAL A 536 10.79 23.87 0.29
C VAL A 536 12.24 24.26 0.53
N PRO A 537 13.21 23.35 0.31
CA PRO A 537 14.62 23.63 0.53
C PRO A 537 15.11 24.82 -0.28
N THR A 538 15.93 25.65 0.36
CA THR A 538 16.41 26.91 -0.22
C THR A 538 17.93 27.02 -0.13
N THR A 539 18.56 27.61 -1.15
CA THR A 539 19.97 28.00 -1.10
C THR A 539 20.18 29.47 -1.42
N VAL A 540 21.23 30.05 -0.85
CA VAL A 540 21.74 31.41 -1.13
C VAL A 540 23.21 31.29 -1.54
N ASP A 541 23.53 31.78 -2.74
CA ASP A 541 24.88 31.71 -3.33
C ASP A 541 25.53 30.29 -3.22
N GLY A 542 24.71 29.24 -3.36
CA GLY A 542 25.13 27.84 -3.29
C GLY A 542 25.31 27.26 -1.87
N LYS A 543 24.83 27.94 -0.83
CA LYS A 543 24.80 27.45 0.56
C LYS A 543 23.36 27.26 1.03
N ALA A 544 23.10 26.25 1.86
CA ALA A 544 21.79 26.05 2.47
C ALA A 544 21.35 27.28 3.31
N ASP A 545 20.06 27.56 3.27
CA ASP A 545 19.39 28.73 3.86
C ASP A 545 18.01 28.32 4.41
N GLU A 546 17.29 29.22 5.06
CA GLU A 546 15.95 28.93 5.61
C GLU A 546 14.94 28.55 4.51
N ASN A 547 14.19 27.46 4.74
CA ASN A 547 13.21 26.92 3.79
C ASN A 547 12.06 27.91 3.55
N VAL A 548 11.50 27.89 2.34
CA VAL A 548 10.22 28.57 2.07
C VAL A 548 9.08 27.68 2.55
N THR A 549 8.26 28.20 3.48
CA THR A 549 7.07 27.52 4.00
C THR A 549 5.81 28.00 3.28
N TYR A 550 5.03 27.05 2.77
CA TYR A 550 3.70 27.25 2.18
C TYR A 550 2.66 26.55 3.09
N PRO A 551 1.97 27.29 3.99
CA PRO A 551 0.94 26.73 4.84
C PRO A 551 -0.41 26.58 4.10
N ASP A 552 -1.35 25.89 4.73
CA ASP A 552 -2.77 25.81 4.33
C ASP A 552 -3.01 25.42 2.86
N LEU A 553 -2.16 24.53 2.33
CA LEU A 553 -2.31 23.98 0.99
C LEU A 553 -3.36 22.87 0.97
N TYR A 554 -4.18 22.92 -0.07
CA TYR A 554 -5.16 21.90 -0.46
C TYR A 554 -4.83 21.42 -1.86
N GLY A 555 -5.33 20.25 -2.24
CA GLY A 555 -5.21 19.74 -3.60
C GLY A 555 -5.85 18.37 -3.78
N LYS A 556 -6.11 18.00 -5.03
CA LYS A 556 -6.62 16.68 -5.38
C LYS A 556 -5.46 15.70 -5.62
N VAL A 557 -5.55 14.49 -5.07
CA VAL A 557 -4.47 13.49 -5.15
C VAL A 557 -4.09 13.21 -6.61
N GLY A 558 -2.80 13.32 -6.91
CA GLY A 558 -2.24 13.18 -8.25
C GLY A 558 -2.29 14.43 -9.13
N ILE A 559 -3.13 15.44 -8.82
CA ILE A 559 -3.13 16.72 -9.55
C ILE A 559 -2.08 17.64 -8.90
N PRO A 560 -0.99 17.99 -9.60
CA PRO A 560 0.03 18.86 -9.03
C PRO A 560 -0.48 20.30 -8.88
N ILE A 561 -0.02 20.98 -7.83
CA ILE A 561 -0.26 22.41 -7.62
C ILE A 561 1.01 23.21 -7.93
N THR A 562 0.84 24.34 -8.61
CA THR A 562 1.91 25.29 -8.89
C THR A 562 1.95 26.33 -7.78
N LEU A 563 3.13 26.60 -7.22
CA LEU A 563 3.31 27.56 -6.14
C LEU A 563 4.33 28.63 -6.55
N ASP A 564 4.04 29.90 -6.27
CA ASP A 564 4.92 31.04 -6.57
C ASP A 564 6.14 31.06 -5.62
N VAL A 565 7.34 31.21 -6.19
CA VAL A 565 8.56 31.44 -5.40
C VAL A 565 8.57 32.88 -4.87
N PRO A 566 8.71 33.10 -3.55
CA PRO A 566 8.76 34.44 -2.98
C PRO A 566 10.05 35.19 -3.38
N GLU A 567 10.00 36.51 -3.39
CA GLU A 567 11.17 37.35 -3.61
C GLU A 567 12.05 37.43 -2.34
N LYS A 568 13.38 37.38 -2.50
CA LYS A 568 14.35 37.52 -1.40
C LYS A 568 15.22 38.77 -1.63
N GLU A 569 15.18 39.72 -0.70
CA GLU A 569 15.78 41.06 -0.88
C GLU A 569 17.28 41.00 -1.23
N GLY A 570 17.65 41.57 -2.38
CA GLY A 570 19.04 41.60 -2.88
C GLY A 570 19.48 40.36 -3.68
N TYR A 571 18.60 39.37 -3.87
CA TYR A 571 18.88 38.14 -4.61
C TYR A 571 17.84 37.92 -5.72
N GLN A 572 18.23 37.15 -6.74
CA GLN A 572 17.36 36.67 -7.80
C GLN A 572 17.18 35.15 -7.65
N ALA A 573 15.93 34.67 -7.65
CA ALA A 573 15.63 33.23 -7.70
C ALA A 573 15.93 32.63 -9.09
N ASP A 574 16.31 31.35 -9.11
CA ASP A 574 16.53 30.56 -10.32
C ASP A 574 15.23 30.23 -11.09
N LYS A 575 14.10 30.19 -10.39
CA LYS A 575 12.76 29.91 -10.91
C LYS A 575 11.71 30.86 -10.32
N LYS A 576 10.60 31.05 -11.05
CA LYS A 576 9.46 31.88 -10.61
C LYS A 576 8.41 31.10 -9.84
N THR A 577 8.27 29.81 -10.16
CA THR A 577 7.32 28.88 -9.55
C THR A 577 8.02 27.56 -9.29
N ILE A 578 7.43 26.77 -8.39
CA ILE A 578 7.74 25.36 -8.17
C ILE A 578 6.50 24.52 -8.46
N THR A 579 6.70 23.24 -8.73
CA THR A 579 5.60 22.27 -8.87
C THR A 579 5.57 21.36 -7.65
N ALA A 580 4.47 21.33 -6.92
CA ALA A 580 4.28 20.41 -5.81
C ALA A 580 3.32 19.27 -6.20
N THR A 581 3.77 18.03 -6.04
CA THR A 581 2.97 16.82 -6.25
C THR A 581 2.05 16.62 -5.05
N VAL A 582 0.75 16.52 -5.31
CA VAL A 582 -0.26 16.18 -4.30
C VAL A 582 -0.39 14.66 -4.23
N THR A 583 -0.26 14.08 -3.03
CA THR A 583 -0.31 12.63 -2.81
C THR A 583 -1.28 12.28 -1.68
N ASN A 584 -1.68 11.00 -1.57
CA ASN A 584 -2.48 10.50 -0.44
C ASN A 584 -1.79 10.65 0.95
N ASN A 585 -0.53 11.12 0.99
CA ASN A 585 0.25 11.38 2.20
C ASN A 585 0.50 12.89 2.45
N GLY A 586 -0.16 13.76 1.69
CA GLY A 586 0.12 15.20 1.65
C GLY A 586 0.90 15.63 0.42
N ILE A 587 1.47 16.82 0.49
CA ILE A 587 1.98 17.58 -0.65
C ILE A 587 3.50 17.67 -0.53
N THR A 588 4.21 17.34 -1.61
CA THR A 588 5.67 17.27 -1.66
C THR A 588 6.23 17.95 -2.90
N THR A 589 7.52 18.28 -2.93
CA THR A 589 8.21 18.71 -4.15
C THR A 589 9.67 18.27 -4.14
N ASP A 590 10.21 18.01 -5.33
CA ASP A 590 11.65 17.83 -5.58
C ASP A 590 12.36 19.17 -5.87
N ASP A 591 11.61 20.28 -5.98
CA ASP A 591 12.18 21.60 -6.24
C ASP A 591 13.00 22.12 -5.04
N VAL A 592 14.23 22.54 -5.32
CA VAL A 592 15.04 23.43 -4.46
C VAL A 592 15.01 24.83 -5.06
N ILE A 593 14.82 25.87 -4.24
CA ILE A 593 14.85 27.27 -4.67
C ILE A 593 16.26 27.82 -4.49
N ASN A 594 16.84 28.44 -5.52
CA ASN A 594 18.22 28.93 -5.48
C ASN A 594 18.30 30.44 -5.71
N TYR A 595 18.60 31.20 -4.65
CA TYR A 595 18.77 32.64 -4.67
C TYR A 595 20.23 33.01 -4.94
N THR A 596 20.49 33.68 -6.07
CA THR A 596 21.82 34.19 -6.43
C THR A 596 21.88 35.69 -6.20
N LYS A 597 22.95 36.19 -5.57
CA LYS A 597 23.08 37.61 -5.22
C LYS A 597 23.19 38.50 -6.46
N ILE A 598 22.39 39.55 -6.50
CA ILE A 598 22.41 40.51 -7.62
C ILE A 598 23.72 41.31 -7.55
N PRO A 599 24.59 41.29 -8.59
CA PRO A 599 25.87 41.98 -8.53
C PRO A 599 25.72 43.50 -8.39
N THR A 600 26.34 44.09 -7.37
CA THR A 600 26.29 45.52 -7.07
C THR A 600 27.13 46.34 -8.07
N GLY A 601 26.56 46.58 -9.25
CA GLY A 601 27.21 47.25 -10.38
C GLY A 601 26.29 48.14 -11.22
N GLY A 602 25.25 48.73 -10.61
CA GLY A 602 24.31 49.64 -11.28
C GLY A 602 23.73 50.67 -10.32
N THR A 603 23.41 51.87 -10.83
CA THR A 603 22.76 52.94 -10.05
C THR A 603 21.39 52.49 -9.54
N GLY A 604 21.10 52.78 -8.27
CA GLY A 604 19.83 52.39 -7.63
C GLY A 604 18.61 53.07 -8.24
N GLY A 605 18.01 52.42 -9.24
CA GLY A 605 16.59 52.56 -9.51
C GLY A 605 15.81 51.67 -8.54
N THR A 606 14.76 52.19 -7.92
CA THR A 606 13.76 51.36 -7.23
C THR A 606 13.15 50.41 -8.25
N GLN A 607 13.42 49.12 -8.14
CA GLN A 607 12.68 48.12 -8.92
C GLN A 607 11.20 48.25 -8.57
N GLN A 608 10.35 48.25 -9.59
CA GLN A 608 8.91 48.16 -9.38
C GLN A 608 8.58 46.69 -9.35
N ASN A 609 8.06 46.24 -8.20
CA ASN A 609 7.65 44.86 -7.98
C ASN A 609 6.12 44.77 -7.93
N ILE A 610 5.39 45.90 -7.95
CA ILE A 610 3.94 45.96 -8.09
C ILE A 610 3.59 46.82 -9.32
N PHE A 611 3.12 46.16 -10.37
CA PHE A 611 2.72 46.77 -11.63
C PHE A 611 1.22 46.98 -11.64
N ILE A 612 0.77 48.23 -11.61
CA ILE A 612 -0.65 48.58 -11.42
C ILE A 612 -1.26 49.14 -12.69
N SER A 613 -2.27 48.43 -13.22
CA SER A 613 -3.09 48.84 -14.36
C SER A 613 -4.49 49.25 -13.91
N ASP A 614 -5.14 50.10 -14.70
CA ASP A 614 -6.59 50.29 -14.64
C ASP A 614 -7.30 49.05 -15.20
N ARG A 615 -8.49 48.73 -14.67
CA ARG A 615 -9.27 47.59 -15.16
C ARG A 615 -9.47 47.70 -16.69
N PRO A 616 -9.20 46.63 -17.48
CA PRO A 616 -9.42 46.63 -18.91
C PRO A 616 -10.85 47.05 -19.28
N GLN A 617 -11.00 48.13 -20.07
CA GLN A 617 -12.32 48.63 -20.50
C GLN A 617 -12.91 47.87 -21.70
N SER A 618 -12.52 46.61 -21.91
CA SER A 618 -12.80 45.86 -23.15
C SER A 618 -14.23 45.26 -23.24
N ALA A 619 -15.16 45.69 -22.38
CA ALA A 619 -16.54 45.21 -22.39
C ALA A 619 -17.54 46.34 -22.06
N THR A 620 -18.71 46.29 -22.69
CA THR A 620 -19.85 47.21 -22.45
C THR A 620 -20.59 46.93 -21.14
N THR A 621 -20.14 45.95 -20.36
CA THR A 621 -20.70 45.51 -19.08
C THR A 621 -19.61 45.56 -18.00
N PRO A 622 -19.91 46.07 -16.78
CA PRO A 622 -18.92 46.16 -15.71
C PRO A 622 -18.65 44.79 -15.09
N GLN A 623 -17.48 44.21 -15.36
CA GLN A 623 -16.98 43.06 -14.62
C GLN A 623 -16.83 43.39 -13.11
N ARG A 624 -17.12 42.38 -12.30
CA ARG A 624 -16.99 42.36 -10.84
C ARG A 624 -16.16 41.16 -10.42
N ILE A 625 -15.83 41.08 -9.14
CA ILE A 625 -15.37 39.85 -8.50
C ILE A 625 -16.37 39.41 -7.42
N SER A 626 -16.37 38.12 -7.11
CA SER A 626 -17.04 37.59 -5.93
C SER A 626 -16.07 36.69 -5.17
N ILE A 627 -16.08 36.78 -3.84
CA ILE A 627 -15.26 35.91 -2.99
C ILE A 627 -15.84 34.50 -3.03
N TYR A 628 -15.00 33.46 -3.05
CA TYR A 628 -15.50 32.09 -3.05
C TYR A 628 -16.43 31.83 -1.84
N PRO A 629 -17.64 31.27 -2.04
CA PRO A 629 -18.65 31.17 -0.99
C PRO A 629 -18.35 30.11 0.07
N ASP A 630 -17.57 29.08 -0.29
CA ASP A 630 -17.32 27.93 0.58
C ASP A 630 -15.90 27.94 1.19
N GLN A 631 -15.09 28.96 0.88
CA GLN A 631 -13.68 29.10 1.29
C GLN A 631 -13.47 30.04 2.51
N GLY A 632 -14.55 30.47 3.17
CA GLY A 632 -14.49 31.36 4.34
C GLY A 632 -14.21 32.83 4.02
N SER A 633 -13.90 33.63 5.05
CA SER A 633 -13.51 35.02 4.87
C SER A 633 -12.07 35.15 4.36
N VAL A 634 -11.80 36.20 3.59
CA VAL A 634 -10.49 36.41 2.93
C VAL A 634 -9.83 37.69 3.36
N THR A 635 -8.53 37.58 3.65
CA THR A 635 -7.68 38.66 4.14
C THR A 635 -7.53 39.77 3.10
N LEU A 636 -7.79 41.02 3.51
CA LEU A 636 -7.46 42.19 2.71
C LEU A 636 -5.98 42.56 2.83
N TYR A 637 -5.43 43.17 1.79
CA TYR A 637 -4.07 43.67 1.73
C TYR A 637 -4.07 45.17 1.45
N LYS A 638 -3.14 45.90 2.06
CA LYS A 638 -2.78 47.29 1.74
C LYS A 638 -1.46 47.33 0.98
N GLN A 639 -1.33 48.24 0.02
CA GLN A 639 -0.03 48.53 -0.60
C GLN A 639 0.77 49.45 0.31
N GLU A 640 2.02 49.08 0.59
CA GLU A 640 3.00 49.89 1.33
C GLU A 640 4.28 50.00 0.49
N GLY A 641 4.31 50.95 -0.44
CA GLY A 641 5.38 51.08 -1.42
C GLY A 641 5.31 49.97 -2.47
N GLN A 642 6.33 49.11 -2.55
CA GLN A 642 6.44 48.00 -3.52
C GLN A 642 6.11 46.62 -2.90
N LYS A 643 5.40 46.59 -1.76
CA LYS A 643 4.90 45.36 -1.12
C LYS A 643 3.41 45.45 -0.78
N PHE A 644 2.74 44.30 -0.75
CA PHE A 644 1.42 44.14 -0.15
C PHE A 644 1.55 43.62 1.29
N VAL A 645 0.82 44.22 2.22
CA VAL A 645 0.84 43.89 3.65
C VAL A 645 -0.59 43.56 4.11
N PRO A 646 -0.82 42.46 4.85
CA PRO A 646 -2.14 42.11 5.37
C PRO A 646 -2.78 43.23 6.22
N ILE A 647 -4.11 43.29 6.17
CA ILE A 647 -4.97 44.11 7.02
C ILE A 647 -5.58 43.17 8.07
N THR A 648 -5.15 43.30 9.33
CA THR A 648 -5.48 42.35 10.42
C THR A 648 -6.76 42.67 11.17
N ASN A 649 -7.47 43.74 10.79
CA ASN A 649 -8.70 44.20 11.44
C ASN A 649 -9.89 44.31 10.46
N ARG A 650 -9.75 43.81 9.23
CA ARG A 650 -10.83 43.78 8.23
C ARG A 650 -10.58 42.70 7.18
N GLU A 651 -11.61 41.92 6.90
CA GLU A 651 -11.65 40.88 5.88
C GLU A 651 -12.86 41.08 4.95
N LEU A 652 -12.91 40.33 3.84
CA LEU A 652 -14.12 40.21 3.02
C LEU A 652 -14.81 38.87 3.35
N ALA A 653 -16.13 38.88 3.48
CA ALA A 653 -16.90 37.66 3.74
C ALA A 653 -16.95 36.74 2.51
N ALA A 654 -17.06 35.44 2.75
CA ALA A 654 -17.36 34.44 1.72
C ALA A 654 -18.59 34.85 0.89
N GLY A 655 -18.55 34.63 -0.42
CA GLY A 655 -19.67 34.94 -1.33
C GLY A 655 -19.99 36.43 -1.49
N SER A 656 -19.15 37.34 -0.96
CA SER A 656 -19.39 38.78 -1.06
C SER A 656 -18.93 39.37 -2.41
N ASP A 657 -19.79 40.20 -2.98
CA ASP A 657 -19.62 40.79 -4.32
C ASP A 657 -18.95 42.16 -4.27
N TRP A 658 -17.89 42.35 -5.06
CA TRP A 658 -17.12 43.60 -5.10
C TRP A 658 -16.91 44.11 -6.53
N TYR A 659 -17.02 45.43 -6.67
CA TYR A 659 -16.42 46.11 -7.81
C TYR A 659 -14.90 46.20 -7.61
N TYR A 660 -14.15 46.13 -8.71
CA TYR A 660 -12.74 46.50 -8.73
C TYR A 660 -12.47 47.52 -9.84
N ASP A 661 -11.56 48.45 -9.57
CA ASP A 661 -11.18 49.54 -10.48
C ASP A 661 -9.76 49.42 -11.04
N LYS A 662 -8.85 48.80 -10.27
CA LYS A 662 -7.46 48.53 -10.65
C LYS A 662 -7.08 47.06 -10.45
N VAL A 663 -6.10 46.64 -11.24
CA VAL A 663 -5.43 45.33 -11.12
C VAL A 663 -3.96 45.60 -10.80
N ALA A 664 -3.38 44.83 -9.89
CA ALA A 664 -1.95 44.87 -9.59
C ALA A 664 -1.34 43.49 -9.80
N HIS A 665 -0.22 43.44 -10.53
CA HIS A 665 0.56 42.23 -10.76
C HIS A 665 1.90 42.33 -10.02
N VAL A 666 2.28 41.30 -9.27
CA VAL A 666 3.50 41.30 -8.46
C VAL A 666 4.66 40.60 -9.19
N GLY A 667 5.85 41.18 -9.17
CA GLY A 667 7.08 40.69 -9.81
C GLY A 667 7.21 40.98 -11.32
N SER A 668 6.10 41.04 -12.08
CA SER A 668 6.10 41.56 -13.47
C SER A 668 4.70 41.96 -13.95
N GLU A 669 4.61 42.82 -14.97
CA GLU A 669 3.35 43.28 -15.59
C GLU A 669 2.41 42.14 -16.03
N ASN A 670 2.95 40.96 -16.33
CA ASN A 670 2.22 39.78 -16.78
C ASN A 670 2.29 38.63 -15.75
N SER A 671 2.33 38.94 -14.45
CA SER A 671 2.38 37.93 -13.37
C SER A 671 0.99 37.45 -12.98
N ASP A 672 0.84 36.14 -12.73
CA ASP A 672 -0.39 35.55 -12.21
C ASP A 672 -0.61 35.84 -10.71
N MET A 673 0.43 36.31 -9.99
CA MET A 673 0.30 36.87 -8.63
C MET A 673 -0.40 38.24 -8.69
N LYS A 674 -1.70 38.17 -8.94
CA LYS A 674 -2.58 39.29 -9.28
C LYS A 674 -3.47 39.66 -8.10
N TYR A 675 -3.71 40.95 -7.91
CA TYR A 675 -4.59 41.51 -6.89
C TYR A 675 -5.64 42.43 -7.55
N TYR A 676 -6.87 42.40 -7.04
CA TYR A 676 -7.95 43.29 -7.43
C TYR A 676 -8.16 44.35 -6.35
N ARG A 677 -8.19 45.64 -6.73
CA ARG A 677 -8.46 46.73 -5.78
C ARG A 677 -9.97 46.89 -5.56
N VAL A 678 -10.43 46.59 -4.36
CA VAL A 678 -11.87 46.65 -3.98
C VAL A 678 -12.26 47.97 -3.29
N SER A 679 -11.27 48.70 -2.76
CA SER A 679 -11.47 49.97 -2.04
C SER A 679 -10.14 50.76 -1.96
N THR A 680 -10.15 51.93 -1.32
CA THR A 680 -9.01 52.86 -1.30
C THR A 680 -7.81 52.25 -0.58
N ASN A 681 -6.84 51.80 -1.37
CA ASN A 681 -5.69 51.00 -0.94
C ASN A 681 -6.04 49.69 -0.22
N GLU A 682 -7.15 49.05 -0.61
CA GLU A 682 -7.56 47.75 -0.11
C GLU A 682 -7.75 46.77 -1.27
N TRP A 683 -7.05 45.65 -1.18
CA TRP A 683 -6.81 44.71 -2.28
C TRP A 683 -7.07 43.27 -1.82
N VAL A 684 -7.61 42.44 -2.71
CA VAL A 684 -7.78 40.98 -2.49
C VAL A 684 -6.99 40.21 -3.56
N ARG A 685 -6.45 39.04 -3.21
CA ARG A 685 -5.74 38.20 -4.18
C ARG A 685 -6.72 37.59 -5.19
N ALA A 686 -6.29 37.52 -6.45
CA ALA A 686 -7.12 37.00 -7.54
C ALA A 686 -7.34 35.48 -7.50
N ASN A 687 -6.57 34.73 -6.70
CA ASN A 687 -6.79 33.31 -6.45
C ASN A 687 -7.76 33.05 -5.27
N GLN A 688 -8.39 34.08 -4.72
CA GLN A 688 -9.40 33.99 -3.65
C GLN A 688 -10.78 34.51 -4.11
N ALA A 689 -10.92 34.90 -5.39
CA ALA A 689 -12.12 35.51 -5.93
C ALA A 689 -12.22 35.30 -7.46
N TYR A 690 -13.38 34.90 -7.95
CA TYR A 690 -13.63 34.71 -9.39
C TYR A 690 -14.14 36.00 -10.05
N LEU A 691 -13.85 36.17 -11.35
CA LEU A 691 -14.41 37.24 -12.17
C LEU A 691 -15.84 36.87 -12.60
N TYR A 692 -16.74 37.86 -12.62
CA TYR A 692 -18.10 37.64 -13.09
C TYR A 692 -18.75 38.89 -13.72
N GLN A 693 -19.84 38.68 -14.46
CA GLN A 693 -20.77 39.73 -14.91
C GLN A 693 -22.20 39.43 -14.43
N PRO A 694 -22.92 40.37 -13.80
CA PRO A 694 -24.35 40.21 -13.50
C PRO A 694 -25.14 39.94 -14.78
N ASN A 695 -25.90 38.85 -14.83
CA ASN A 695 -26.52 38.36 -16.06
C ASN A 695 -27.77 37.52 -15.72
N LYS A 696 -28.92 38.18 -15.59
CA LYS A 696 -30.19 37.55 -15.22
C LYS A 696 -30.89 36.94 -16.44
N VAL A 697 -30.82 35.62 -16.54
CA VAL A 697 -31.34 34.84 -17.68
C VAL A 697 -31.96 33.53 -17.21
N ILE A 698 -32.89 33.00 -18.02
CA ILE A 698 -33.25 31.59 -17.98
C ILE A 698 -32.43 30.87 -19.06
N ILE A 699 -31.68 29.86 -18.65
CA ILE A 699 -30.90 28.98 -19.52
C ILE A 699 -31.57 27.62 -19.61
N ARG A 700 -31.44 26.95 -20.77
CA ARG A 700 -31.83 25.55 -20.97
C ARG A 700 -30.60 24.69 -21.20
N THR A 701 -30.48 23.57 -20.50
CA THR A 701 -29.42 22.59 -20.78
C THR A 701 -29.65 21.92 -22.14
N LYS A 702 -28.58 21.73 -22.91
CA LYS A 702 -28.65 21.02 -24.20
C LYS A 702 -29.03 19.55 -24.01
N ALA A 703 -29.55 18.93 -25.06
CA ALA A 703 -29.82 17.50 -25.12
C ALA A 703 -28.54 16.63 -24.96
N GLY A 704 -28.72 15.31 -24.94
CA GLY A 704 -27.64 14.33 -24.75
C GLY A 704 -27.45 13.98 -23.27
N ALA A 705 -26.20 13.78 -22.84
CA ALA A 705 -25.88 13.50 -21.44
C ALA A 705 -26.25 14.67 -20.49
N PRO A 706 -26.46 14.40 -19.18
CA PRO A 706 -26.50 15.43 -18.14
C PRO A 706 -25.28 16.34 -18.17
N LYS A 707 -25.42 17.58 -17.69
CA LYS A 707 -24.36 18.58 -17.74
C LYS A 707 -23.64 18.60 -16.40
N GLN A 708 -22.31 18.51 -16.47
CA GLN A 708 -21.46 18.61 -15.30
C GLN A 708 -21.55 20.02 -14.73
N LEU A 709 -21.59 20.09 -13.40
CA LEU A 709 -21.47 21.33 -12.65
C LEU A 709 -20.03 21.51 -12.16
N ILE A 710 -19.56 22.75 -12.10
CA ILE A 710 -18.31 23.12 -11.43
C ILE A 710 -18.59 24.11 -10.30
N HIS A 711 -17.70 24.14 -9.32
CA HIS A 711 -17.64 25.20 -8.33
C HIS A 711 -16.86 26.41 -8.87
N ALA A 712 -16.97 27.57 -8.24
CA ALA A 712 -16.37 28.82 -8.71
C ALA A 712 -14.82 28.77 -8.77
N GLU A 713 -14.20 27.97 -7.91
CA GLU A 713 -12.77 27.67 -7.90
C GLU A 713 -12.30 26.77 -9.06
N GLY A 714 -13.22 26.22 -9.86
CA GLY A 714 -12.91 25.36 -11.03
C GLY A 714 -12.93 23.86 -10.76
N THR A 715 -13.17 23.43 -9.51
CA THR A 715 -13.37 22.02 -9.14
C THR A 715 -14.72 21.49 -9.64
N LEU A 716 -14.85 20.17 -9.83
CA LEU A 716 -16.14 19.57 -10.23
C LEU A 716 -17.08 19.47 -9.02
N ALA A 717 -18.34 19.87 -9.19
CA ALA A 717 -19.37 19.57 -8.21
C ALA A 717 -19.81 18.11 -8.36
N THR A 718 -19.40 17.28 -7.39
CA THR A 718 -19.60 15.82 -7.39
C THR A 718 -20.97 15.39 -6.86
N SER A 719 -21.62 16.25 -6.06
CA SER A 719 -22.89 15.96 -5.40
C SER A 719 -24.07 15.77 -6.37
N ARG A 720 -24.02 16.40 -7.56
CA ARG A 720 -25.07 16.30 -8.60
C ARG A 720 -24.62 16.82 -9.97
N MET A 721 -25.25 16.29 -11.02
CA MET A 721 -25.27 16.87 -12.37
C MET A 721 -26.65 17.45 -12.66
N ILE A 722 -26.79 18.33 -13.66
CA ILE A 722 -28.10 18.84 -14.11
C ILE A 722 -28.59 18.13 -15.38
N SER A 723 -29.83 17.65 -15.35
CA SER A 723 -30.44 16.86 -16.44
C SER A 723 -30.51 17.62 -17.77
N PRO A 724 -30.40 16.93 -18.92
CA PRO A 724 -30.54 17.54 -20.24
C PRO A 724 -31.95 18.10 -20.48
N ASN A 725 -32.08 19.12 -21.32
CA ASN A 725 -33.33 19.80 -21.67
C ASN A 725 -34.12 20.40 -20.49
N THR A 726 -33.46 20.78 -19.39
CA THR A 726 -34.09 21.42 -18.23
C THR A 726 -33.79 22.92 -18.17
N ASP A 727 -34.74 23.69 -17.63
CA ASP A 727 -34.64 25.16 -17.49
C ASP A 727 -34.13 25.55 -16.10
N TRP A 728 -33.15 26.44 -16.07
CA TRP A 728 -32.53 26.97 -14.85
C TRP A 728 -32.51 28.50 -14.87
N TYR A 729 -32.75 29.11 -13.71
CA TYR A 729 -32.48 30.53 -13.50
C TYR A 729 -30.98 30.72 -13.23
N SER A 730 -30.39 31.74 -13.83
CA SER A 730 -29.02 32.19 -13.56
C SER A 730 -29.03 33.69 -13.32
N ASP A 731 -28.29 34.15 -12.31
CA ASP A 731 -28.18 35.56 -11.94
C ASP A 731 -26.87 36.23 -12.37
N LEU A 732 -25.83 35.44 -12.62
CA LEU A 732 -24.54 35.88 -13.15
C LEU A 732 -23.91 34.86 -14.10
N ILE A 733 -22.95 35.35 -14.89
CA ILE A 733 -22.03 34.52 -15.65
C ILE A 733 -20.60 34.76 -15.13
N GLY A 734 -19.96 33.70 -14.66
CA GLY A 734 -18.56 33.69 -14.20
C GLY A 734 -17.58 33.46 -15.35
N ASP A 735 -16.35 33.89 -15.15
CA ASP A 735 -15.18 33.63 -16.01
C ASP A 735 -14.24 32.71 -15.21
N LEU A 736 -14.32 31.40 -15.47
CA LEU A 736 -13.76 30.34 -14.62
C LEU A 736 -12.82 29.46 -15.46
N GLY A 737 -11.53 29.43 -15.11
CA GLY A 737 -10.52 28.66 -15.84
C GLY A 737 -10.43 29.09 -17.31
N GLU A 738 -10.70 28.16 -18.24
CA GLU A 738 -10.62 28.40 -19.69
C GLU A 738 -11.94 28.90 -20.33
N GLY A 739 -12.99 29.20 -19.55
CA GLY A 739 -14.29 29.54 -20.15
C GLY A 739 -15.29 30.27 -19.26
N GLN A 740 -16.45 30.54 -19.85
CA GLN A 740 -17.55 31.22 -19.18
C GLN A 740 -18.63 30.23 -18.73
N TYR A 741 -19.16 30.43 -17.52
CA TYR A 741 -20.11 29.51 -16.89
C TYR A 741 -21.26 30.26 -16.22
N TYR A 742 -22.49 29.76 -16.32
CA TYR A 742 -23.67 30.33 -15.69
C TYR A 742 -23.89 29.74 -14.29
N ARG A 743 -24.13 30.59 -13.29
CA ARG A 743 -24.42 30.15 -11.93
C ARG A 743 -25.85 29.60 -11.83
N VAL A 744 -26.02 28.43 -11.21
CA VAL A 744 -27.32 27.76 -11.00
C VAL A 744 -27.62 27.44 -9.53
N ALA A 745 -26.63 27.48 -8.64
CA ALA A 745 -26.79 27.55 -7.18
C ALA A 745 -25.62 28.30 -6.54
N THR A 746 -25.61 28.45 -5.20
CA THR A 746 -24.67 29.29 -4.43
C THR A 746 -23.20 29.19 -4.89
N ASN A 747 -22.70 27.96 -5.06
CA ASN A 747 -21.39 27.67 -5.65
C ASN A 747 -21.47 26.63 -6.78
N GLU A 748 -22.51 26.66 -7.62
CA GLU A 748 -22.63 25.69 -8.73
C GLU A 748 -22.82 26.40 -10.06
N PHE A 749 -22.05 25.98 -11.06
CA PHE A 749 -21.94 26.63 -12.35
C PHE A 749 -21.97 25.61 -13.50
N VAL A 750 -22.73 25.91 -14.56
CA VAL A 750 -22.77 25.10 -15.80
C VAL A 750 -22.07 25.82 -16.95
N ASN A 751 -21.31 25.09 -17.76
CA ASN A 751 -20.57 25.64 -18.89
C ASN A 751 -21.52 26.33 -19.89
N LYS A 752 -21.19 27.55 -20.33
CA LYS A 752 -21.91 28.30 -21.38
C LYS A 752 -22.05 27.49 -22.68
N ALA A 753 -21.08 26.61 -22.98
CA ALA A 753 -21.12 25.71 -24.12
C ALA A 753 -22.17 24.60 -24.01
N ASP A 754 -22.65 24.25 -22.81
CA ASP A 754 -23.61 23.16 -22.56
C ASP A 754 -25.07 23.62 -22.45
N VAL A 755 -25.31 24.93 -22.53
CA VAL A 755 -26.64 25.54 -22.39
C VAL A 755 -26.99 26.45 -23.57
N THR A 756 -28.25 26.89 -23.62
CA THR A 756 -28.70 28.02 -24.44
C THR A 756 -29.48 29.00 -23.57
N VAL A 757 -29.27 30.31 -23.76
CA VAL A 757 -30.15 31.34 -23.16
C VAL A 757 -31.47 31.29 -23.91
N ILE A 758 -32.57 31.05 -23.19
CA ILE A 758 -33.92 30.99 -23.79
C ILE A 758 -34.74 32.27 -23.55
N ARG A 759 -34.43 33.04 -22.50
CA ARG A 759 -34.93 34.40 -22.27
C ARG A 759 -34.12 35.12 -21.19
N ASN A 760 -34.26 36.44 -21.11
CA ASN A 760 -33.91 37.20 -19.91
C ASN A 760 -34.87 36.83 -18.76
N ALA A 761 -34.43 37.02 -17.51
CA ALA A 761 -35.19 36.70 -16.29
C ALA A 761 -35.57 37.95 -15.48
#